data_AF-A0A8T0G296-F1
#
_entry.id   AF-A0A8T0G296-F1
#
_cell.length_a   1.000
_cell.length_b   1.000
_cell.length_c   1.000
_cell.angle_alpha   90.00
_cell.angle_beta   90.00
_cell.angle_gamma   90.00
#
_symmetry.space_group_name_H-M   'P 1'
#
loop_
_entity.id
_entity.type
_entity.pdbx_description
1 polymer ?
#
loop_
_entity_poly.entity_id
_entity_poly.type
_entity_poly.pdbx_seq_one_letter_code
_entity_poly.pdbx_strand_id
1 'polypeptide(L)'
;MSFYLTLPSDSSLHYFPDNKTSSFVTQLPTPILLEGKWEVGLAEIIYPHTWYNINEKNNIFGFDLGDGKLITRKIPPGSYETVPDVLKAMTLPSHEGRISFKFNTNNKRVKIKTEKKSRVVLLEGLCNLLGFYPHVVEGIEESSFVADPEAAFPVFYVYSDIVQPVVVGHVEAPLLRVVRISGKDGDVISAHYDRPHYVPVIRHSFQTIEMELRLNSGSLVPFERGKEHYSNYKGSGIPYYEGVSFQKGYGLGGIFRRWFRAALPFLVKGGKSNWKRSSSLRNELINDERLEKRSKFFESSATVDMIGGLHSDLFHQERLLLNLMDVKIKLIRSKPKFCLQGDEVYKVVLEKINLLVRNVRVSPVVILGHVKALEKETTKYPINRVLCKVYSIPQGSMSMVQDNIFVGQMPKRVIIGCVENDAFHGTFQKSPFEFKHFDMNFIGIYVDGQPVSHNPFELNFDKNNYIRSYNSLFSGNDKFGQDQGLFLSREDYIKGNTLFAFNLSPDLCNERSAIVVNTDTSSEPGSHWLAFYFEADKVEFFDSYGKPPAFYGRLFHDFVSRYSSAVWNLTPMQSLTSNVCGAYCGATGCRKTHLVKKLIDFQMIYPFPSKIIWCYGAYQSLYKEMKNVEFHEGLPSNINSISNAVIVIDDLMAELSSDNKLSKLFTKGSHHRNLTIIFIVQNIFHKGKEMRDISLNAHYMFFFKNPRDRSQIMHLGRQLYPNNVKFFREVYEDATSKAFNYLLVDLTPRTDDSLRLRTGLFSGDKYYVYQPR
;
A
#
# COMPACT_ATOMS: atom_id res chain seq x y z
N MET A 1 6.53 26.79 3.93
CA MET A 1 7.75 26.80 3.10
C MET A 1 8.28 25.38 3.11
N SER A 2 8.73 24.83 1.98
CA SER A 2 9.36 23.50 1.92
C SER A 2 10.50 23.55 0.93
N PHE A 3 11.58 22.84 1.21
CA PHE A 3 12.79 22.80 0.39
C PHE A 3 13.42 21.42 0.47
N TYR A 4 14.30 21.12 -0.49
CA TYR A 4 15.04 19.86 -0.55
C TYR A 4 16.52 20.11 -0.29
N LEU A 5 17.16 19.16 0.38
CA LEU A 5 18.60 19.11 0.54
C LEU A 5 19.12 17.81 -0.06
N THR A 6 20.18 17.92 -0.85
CA THR A 6 20.95 16.77 -1.34
C THR A 6 22.23 16.69 -0.52
N LEU A 7 22.50 15.54 0.08
CA LEU A 7 23.64 15.34 0.98
C LEU A 7 24.58 14.24 0.41
N PRO A 8 25.51 14.59 -0.49
CA PRO A 8 26.53 13.65 -0.97
C PRO A 8 27.57 13.40 0.12
N SER A 9 27.90 12.12 0.36
CA SER A 9 28.82 11.71 1.44
C SER A 9 30.27 12.22 1.29
N ASP A 10 30.67 12.62 0.08
CA ASP A 10 32.00 13.09 -0.29
C ASP A 10 32.10 14.61 -0.47
N SER A 11 30.97 15.33 -0.39
CA SER A 11 30.89 16.76 -0.69
C SER A 11 31.71 17.67 0.23
N SER A 12 32.01 17.22 1.45
CA SER A 12 32.65 18.02 2.51
C SER A 12 33.99 17.45 3.00
N LEU A 13 34.67 16.62 2.20
CA LEU A 13 35.94 15.97 2.57
C LEU A 13 37.07 16.95 2.95
N HIS A 14 37.04 18.18 2.45
CA HIS A 14 38.00 19.22 2.85
C HIS A 14 37.81 19.65 4.32
N TYR A 15 36.57 19.68 4.80
CA TYR A 15 36.25 20.05 6.18
C TYR A 15 36.24 18.84 7.12
N PHE A 16 35.81 17.68 6.60
CA PHE A 16 35.66 16.43 7.34
C PHE A 16 36.40 15.31 6.59
N PRO A 17 37.74 15.23 6.71
CA PRO A 17 38.56 14.26 5.96
C PRO A 17 38.27 12.80 6.34
N ASP A 18 37.72 12.57 7.53
CA ASP A 18 37.37 11.24 8.03
C ASP A 18 35.97 10.75 7.58
N ASN A 19 35.24 11.54 6.78
CA ASN A 19 33.94 11.15 6.24
C ASN A 19 34.01 9.79 5.50
N LYS A 20 33.07 8.92 5.82
CA LYS A 20 32.84 7.61 5.19
C LYS A 20 31.48 7.60 4.50
N THR A 21 31.32 6.76 3.48
CA THR A 21 30.01 6.59 2.81
C THR A 21 28.88 6.23 3.79
N SER A 22 29.18 5.50 4.87
CA SER A 22 28.21 5.13 5.91
C SER A 22 28.13 6.08 7.11
N SER A 23 29.01 7.07 7.22
CA SER A 23 29.02 8.03 8.33
C SER A 23 29.74 9.30 7.87
N PHE A 24 28.98 10.37 7.66
CA PHE A 24 29.53 11.60 7.10
C PHE A 24 28.81 12.84 7.63
N VAL A 25 29.55 13.95 7.65
CA VAL A 25 29.03 15.28 7.94
C VAL A 25 29.09 16.12 6.67
N THR A 26 27.97 16.76 6.33
CA THR A 26 27.87 17.69 5.20
C THR A 26 27.82 19.13 5.72
N GLN A 27 28.76 19.96 5.26
CA GLN A 27 28.75 21.41 5.48
C GLN A 27 27.86 22.08 4.41
N LEU A 28 26.84 22.81 4.85
CA LEU A 28 25.99 23.60 3.98
C LEU A 28 26.67 24.95 3.65
N PRO A 29 26.48 25.49 2.43
CA PRO A 29 27.10 26.75 2.01
C PRO A 29 26.63 27.94 2.87
N THR A 30 25.40 27.89 3.37
CA THR A 30 24.82 28.89 4.28
C THR A 30 24.09 28.20 5.43
N PRO A 31 24.15 28.73 6.67
CA PRO A 31 23.35 28.23 7.78
C PRO A 31 21.85 28.26 7.44
N ILE A 32 21.15 27.18 7.76
CA ILE A 32 19.69 27.12 7.66
C ILE A 32 19.11 27.64 8.97
N LEU A 33 18.16 28.57 8.86
CA LEU A 33 17.38 29.12 9.96
C LEU A 33 15.91 28.73 9.76
N LEU A 34 15.37 27.97 10.70
CA LEU A 34 14.03 27.42 10.65
C LEU A 34 13.11 28.13 11.66
N GLU A 35 12.23 28.98 11.15
CA GLU A 35 11.20 29.65 11.96
C GLU A 35 9.97 28.74 12.14
N GLY A 36 9.59 28.47 13.40
CA GLY A 36 8.42 27.64 13.73
C GLY A 36 8.74 26.14 13.86
N LYS A 37 7.69 25.31 13.79
CA LYS A 37 7.82 23.84 13.87
C LYS A 37 8.07 23.26 12.48
N TRP A 38 9.14 22.47 12.36
CA TRP A 38 9.54 21.86 11.10
C TRP A 38 9.64 20.35 11.24
N GLU A 39 9.40 19.65 10.14
CA GLU A 39 9.61 18.22 10.03
C GLU A 39 10.46 17.94 8.79
N VAL A 40 11.27 16.90 8.85
CA VAL A 40 12.15 16.47 7.76
C VAL A 40 11.88 15.00 7.44
N GLY A 41 11.92 14.65 6.16
CA GLY A 41 11.73 13.28 5.72
C GLY A 41 12.73 12.90 4.63
N LEU A 42 13.19 11.64 4.65
CA LEU A 42 14.01 11.09 3.58
C LEU A 42 13.14 10.82 2.35
N ALA A 43 13.32 11.61 1.28
CA ALA A 43 12.55 11.49 0.05
C ALA A 43 13.19 10.54 -0.98
N GLU A 44 14.52 10.51 -1.04
CA GLU A 44 15.29 9.64 -1.92
C GLU A 44 16.62 9.28 -1.28
N ILE A 45 17.11 8.07 -1.51
CA ILE A 45 18.47 7.65 -1.18
C ILE A 45 19.06 6.85 -2.34
N ILE A 46 20.32 7.14 -2.68
CA ILE A 46 21.09 6.43 -3.70
C ILE A 46 22.34 5.87 -3.04
N TYR A 47 22.58 4.56 -3.13
CA TYR A 47 23.75 3.93 -2.52
C TYR A 47 24.26 2.73 -3.36
N PRO A 48 25.57 2.45 -3.34
CA PRO A 48 26.14 1.29 -4.01
C PRO A 48 26.06 0.04 -3.11
N HIS A 49 25.47 -1.06 -3.60
CA HIS A 49 25.45 -2.34 -2.90
C HIS A 49 26.79 -3.06 -3.07
N THR A 50 27.74 -2.80 -2.18
CA THR A 50 29.16 -3.17 -2.37
C THR A 50 29.78 -3.90 -1.18
N TRP A 51 28.97 -4.52 -0.32
CA TRP A 51 29.46 -5.28 0.83
C TRP A 51 29.39 -6.79 0.60
N TYR A 52 30.22 -7.52 1.34
CA TYR A 52 30.29 -8.97 1.26
C TYR A 52 29.29 -9.64 2.21
N ASN A 53 28.54 -10.63 1.71
CA ASN A 53 27.73 -11.49 2.56
C ASN A 53 28.58 -12.50 3.34
N ILE A 54 29.75 -12.87 2.82
CA ILE A 54 30.82 -13.59 3.54
C ILE A 54 32.02 -12.66 3.70
N ASN A 55 32.34 -12.28 4.94
CA ASN A 55 33.44 -11.42 5.35
C ASN A 55 34.39 -12.13 6.32
N GLU A 56 35.46 -11.46 6.75
CA GLU A 56 36.48 -12.06 7.62
C GLU A 56 35.97 -12.57 8.98
N LYS A 57 34.79 -12.11 9.42
CA LYS A 57 34.20 -12.47 10.71
C LYS A 57 33.25 -13.67 10.62
N ASN A 58 32.70 -13.95 9.44
CA ASN A 58 31.68 -15.00 9.26
C ASN A 58 32.06 -16.08 8.23
N ASN A 59 33.35 -16.23 7.88
CA ASN A 59 33.83 -17.11 6.81
C ASN A 59 34.48 -18.43 7.26
N ILE A 60 34.37 -18.82 8.53
CA ILE A 60 35.14 -19.94 9.09
C ILE A 60 34.29 -21.19 9.27
N PHE A 61 34.81 -22.36 8.89
CA PHE A 61 34.27 -23.67 9.28
C PHE A 61 35.40 -24.65 9.63
N GLY A 62 35.08 -25.70 10.37
CA GLY A 62 35.99 -26.79 10.70
C GLY A 62 35.57 -28.12 10.08
N PHE A 63 36.51 -29.06 9.95
CA PHE A 63 36.21 -30.45 9.60
C PHE A 63 37.27 -31.42 10.15
N ASP A 64 36.87 -32.66 10.38
CA ASP A 64 37.72 -33.81 10.74
C ASP A 64 37.44 -34.91 9.72
N LEU A 65 38.47 -35.54 9.16
CA LEU A 65 38.31 -36.57 8.13
C LEU A 65 38.20 -37.99 8.70
N GLY A 66 38.07 -38.14 10.02
CA GLY A 66 37.97 -39.42 10.74
C GLY A 66 39.28 -39.88 11.38
N ASP A 67 40.31 -39.03 11.38
CA ASP A 67 41.61 -39.24 12.03
C ASP A 67 41.69 -38.59 13.42
N GLY A 68 40.63 -37.91 13.87
CA GLY A 68 40.57 -37.24 15.16
C GLY A 68 41.25 -35.86 15.13
N LYS A 69 41.62 -35.35 13.95
CA LYS A 69 42.30 -34.07 13.78
C LYS A 69 41.34 -33.04 13.20
N LEU A 70 40.92 -32.08 14.03
CA LEU A 70 40.09 -30.96 13.59
C LEU A 70 40.94 -29.94 12.81
N ILE A 71 40.57 -29.70 11.55
CA ILE A 71 41.18 -28.69 10.67
C ILE A 71 40.18 -27.55 10.47
N THR A 72 40.62 -26.31 10.69
CA THR A 72 39.82 -25.11 10.44
C THR A 72 40.19 -24.49 9.09
N ARG A 73 39.19 -24.04 8.33
CA ARG A 73 39.34 -23.34 7.06
C ARG A 73 38.51 -22.08 6.98
N LYS A 74 39.01 -21.13 6.20
CA LYS A 74 38.32 -19.89 5.86
C LYS A 74 37.89 -19.94 4.39
N ILE A 75 36.64 -19.58 4.14
CA ILE A 75 36.12 -19.28 2.81
C ILE A 75 36.63 -17.89 2.41
N PRO A 76 37.02 -17.64 1.15
CA PRO A 76 37.41 -16.31 0.70
C PRO A 76 36.28 -15.30 0.95
N PRO A 77 36.56 -14.14 1.59
CA PRO A 77 35.59 -13.05 1.67
C PRO A 77 35.10 -12.64 0.28
N GLY A 78 33.79 -12.44 0.13
CA GLY A 78 33.19 -12.10 -1.15
C GLY A 78 31.67 -12.08 -1.10
N SER A 79 31.06 -11.64 -2.20
CA SER A 79 29.62 -11.75 -2.40
C SER A 79 29.31 -13.03 -3.17
N TYR A 80 28.59 -13.95 -2.53
CA TYR A 80 28.16 -15.21 -3.11
C TYR A 80 26.68 -15.11 -3.47
N GLU A 81 26.36 -15.05 -4.77
CA GLU A 81 24.98 -14.87 -5.24
C GLU A 81 24.09 -16.08 -4.92
N THR A 82 24.66 -17.29 -4.88
CA THR A 82 23.88 -18.51 -4.67
C THR A 82 24.47 -19.39 -3.57
N VAL A 83 23.60 -20.14 -2.88
CA VAL A 83 24.02 -21.13 -1.87
C VAL A 83 25.01 -22.16 -2.46
N PRO A 84 24.82 -22.69 -3.68
CA PRO A 84 25.83 -23.52 -4.34
C PRO A 84 27.23 -22.91 -4.43
N ASP A 85 27.36 -21.60 -4.63
CA ASP A 85 28.67 -20.95 -4.70
C ASP A 85 29.40 -20.98 -3.35
N VAL A 86 28.65 -20.77 -2.26
CA VAL A 86 29.18 -20.91 -0.90
C VAL A 86 29.63 -22.35 -0.63
N LEU A 87 28.81 -23.35 -1.00
CA LEU A 87 29.14 -24.76 -0.81
C LEU A 87 30.34 -25.19 -1.66
N LYS A 88 30.48 -24.64 -2.86
CA LYS A 88 31.64 -24.87 -3.72
C LYS A 88 32.91 -24.35 -3.05
N ALA A 89 32.86 -23.19 -2.42
CA ALA A 89 33.99 -22.63 -1.69
C ALA A 89 34.34 -23.39 -0.39
N MET A 90 33.37 -24.13 0.18
CA MET A 90 33.60 -25.06 1.29
C MET A 90 34.16 -26.42 0.87
N THR A 91 34.03 -26.79 -0.40
CA THR A 91 34.40 -28.13 -0.88
C THR A 91 35.90 -28.18 -1.20
N LEU A 92 36.62 -29.12 -0.58
CA LEU A 92 38.05 -29.32 -0.79
C LEU A 92 38.31 -30.69 -1.44
N PRO A 93 39.39 -30.86 -2.20
CA PRO A 93 39.77 -32.18 -2.74
C PRO A 93 39.89 -33.27 -1.66
N SER A 94 40.37 -32.90 -0.46
CA SER A 94 40.48 -33.81 0.68
C SER A 94 39.13 -34.31 1.24
N HIS A 95 38.00 -33.72 0.84
CA HIS A 95 36.67 -34.15 1.23
C HIS A 95 36.16 -35.33 0.41
N GLU A 96 36.79 -35.65 -0.72
CA GLU A 96 36.29 -36.65 -1.65
C GLU A 96 36.08 -38.02 -0.99
N GLY A 97 34.87 -38.59 -1.18
CA GLY A 97 34.46 -39.86 -0.57
C GLY A 97 34.30 -39.83 0.96
N ARG A 98 34.40 -38.66 1.62
CA ARG A 98 34.21 -38.52 3.07
C ARG A 98 33.18 -37.47 3.43
N ILE A 99 33.24 -36.27 2.85
CA ILE A 99 32.34 -35.15 3.14
C ILE A 99 31.73 -34.66 1.82
N SER A 100 30.42 -34.44 1.79
CA SER A 100 29.74 -33.85 0.64
C SER A 100 28.70 -32.83 1.06
N PHE A 101 28.67 -31.73 0.31
CA PHE A 101 27.72 -30.62 0.48
C PHE A 101 26.80 -30.60 -0.74
N LYS A 102 25.48 -30.59 -0.53
CA LYS A 102 24.49 -30.52 -1.61
C LYS A 102 23.42 -29.48 -1.29
N PHE A 103 23.09 -28.64 -2.27
CA PHE A 103 21.95 -27.74 -2.17
C PHE A 103 20.75 -28.34 -2.90
N ASN A 104 19.59 -28.39 -2.24
CA ASN A 104 18.34 -28.80 -2.86
C ASN A 104 17.57 -27.55 -3.29
N THR A 105 17.47 -27.35 -4.61
CA THR A 105 16.81 -26.18 -5.21
C THR A 105 15.31 -26.12 -4.94
N ASN A 106 14.65 -27.25 -4.69
CA ASN A 106 13.20 -27.32 -4.48
C ASN A 106 12.76 -26.86 -3.09
N ASN A 107 13.52 -27.22 -2.06
CA ASN A 107 13.23 -26.83 -0.67
C ASN A 107 14.17 -25.73 -0.13
N LYS A 108 15.15 -25.31 -0.94
CA LYS A 108 16.20 -24.35 -0.62
C LYS A 108 17.01 -24.70 0.64
N ARG A 109 17.22 -26.00 0.91
CA ARG A 109 18.00 -26.49 2.06
C ARG A 109 19.34 -27.06 1.64
N VAL A 110 20.30 -27.02 2.56
CA VAL A 110 21.64 -27.58 2.39
C VAL A 110 21.70 -28.92 3.10
N LYS A 111 22.23 -29.94 2.41
CA LYS A 111 22.49 -31.26 2.97
C LYS A 111 23.98 -31.48 3.08
N ILE A 112 24.43 -31.83 4.28
CA ILE A 112 25.80 -32.21 4.58
C ILE A 112 25.80 -33.71 4.86
N LYS A 113 26.67 -34.44 4.18
CA LYS A 113 26.87 -35.87 4.41
C LYS A 113 28.33 -36.12 4.73
N THR A 114 28.58 -36.79 5.84
CA THR A 114 29.89 -37.21 6.34
C THR A 114 29.93 -38.75 6.45
N GLU A 115 31.07 -39.36 6.16
CA GLU A 115 31.30 -40.81 6.19
C GLU A 115 32.61 -41.16 6.93
N LYS A 116 32.82 -42.43 7.27
CA LYS A 116 34.09 -42.95 7.85
C LYS A 116 34.57 -42.17 9.09
N LYS A 117 33.64 -41.84 10.00
CA LYS A 117 33.89 -41.03 11.22
C LYS A 117 34.31 -39.58 10.96
N SER A 118 34.19 -39.07 9.73
CA SER A 118 34.40 -37.64 9.45
C SER A 118 33.29 -36.77 10.06
N ARG A 119 33.62 -35.49 10.28
CA ARG A 119 32.77 -34.51 10.96
C ARG A 119 32.94 -33.14 10.33
N VAL A 120 31.89 -32.34 10.28
CA VAL A 120 31.95 -30.92 9.87
C VAL A 120 31.52 -30.06 11.05
N VAL A 121 32.32 -29.05 11.40
CA VAL A 121 32.00 -28.10 12.45
C VAL A 121 31.57 -26.79 11.81
N LEU A 122 30.29 -26.46 11.93
CA LEU A 122 29.77 -25.18 11.43
C LEU A 122 29.76 -24.15 12.55
N LEU A 123 30.32 -22.97 12.25
CA LEU A 123 30.33 -21.82 13.15
C LEU A 123 29.20 -20.86 12.78
N GLU A 124 28.82 -20.02 13.74
CA GLU A 124 27.66 -19.11 13.66
C GLU A 124 27.59 -18.30 12.37
N GLY A 125 28.73 -17.83 11.86
CA GLY A 125 28.79 -17.05 10.63
C GLY A 125 28.18 -17.74 9.41
N LEU A 126 28.65 -18.94 9.08
CA LEU A 126 28.16 -19.71 7.92
C LEU A 126 26.84 -20.42 8.21
N CYS A 127 26.56 -20.75 9.46
CA CYS A 127 25.28 -21.30 9.89
C CYS A 127 24.09 -20.44 9.46
N ASN A 128 24.20 -19.11 9.64
CA ASN A 128 23.13 -18.17 9.28
C ASN A 128 22.85 -18.14 7.78
N LEU A 129 23.89 -18.29 6.94
CA LEU A 129 23.77 -18.31 5.48
C LEU A 129 23.27 -19.66 4.95
N LEU A 130 23.70 -20.76 5.58
CA LEU A 130 23.43 -22.13 5.14
C LEU A 130 22.20 -22.76 5.83
N GLY A 131 21.58 -22.07 6.78
CA GLY A 131 20.37 -22.49 7.48
C GLY A 131 20.59 -23.55 8.56
N PHE A 132 21.77 -23.62 9.18
CA PHE A 132 22.10 -24.52 10.29
C PHE A 132 22.15 -23.76 11.62
N TYR A 133 22.11 -24.48 12.74
CA TYR A 133 22.59 -23.96 14.03
C TYR A 133 24.10 -24.22 14.16
N PRO A 134 24.84 -23.51 15.01
CA PRO A 134 26.25 -23.83 15.28
C PRO A 134 26.35 -25.17 16.00
N HIS A 135 26.90 -26.18 15.34
CA HIS A 135 27.14 -27.51 15.92
C HIS A 135 28.04 -28.36 15.01
N VAL A 136 28.34 -29.57 15.48
CA VAL A 136 29.10 -30.58 14.75
C VAL A 136 28.13 -31.50 14.02
N VAL A 137 28.30 -31.62 12.71
CA VAL A 137 27.53 -32.51 11.84
C VAL A 137 28.27 -33.83 11.67
N GLU A 138 27.62 -34.93 12.07
CA GLU A 138 28.08 -36.31 11.91
C GLU A 138 26.99 -37.15 11.21
N GLY A 139 27.37 -37.98 10.23
CA GLY A 139 26.42 -38.68 9.36
C GLY A 139 25.79 -37.77 8.31
N ILE A 140 24.47 -37.89 8.11
CA ILE A 140 23.72 -37.14 7.10
C ILE A 140 22.77 -36.17 7.79
N GLU A 141 22.93 -34.89 7.50
CA GLU A 141 22.08 -33.85 8.05
C GLU A 141 21.64 -32.85 6.97
N GLU A 142 20.41 -32.36 7.10
CA GLU A 142 19.85 -31.30 6.26
C GLU A 142 19.58 -30.06 7.12
N SER A 143 19.85 -28.88 6.57
CA SER A 143 19.74 -27.61 7.25
C SER A 143 18.36 -27.43 7.87
N SER A 144 18.33 -26.94 9.12
CA SER A 144 17.09 -26.71 9.87
C SER A 144 16.21 -25.63 9.23
N PHE A 145 16.85 -24.67 8.57
CA PHE A 145 16.25 -23.53 7.89
C PHE A 145 16.59 -23.50 6.39
N VAL A 146 15.87 -22.65 5.66
CA VAL A 146 16.20 -22.32 4.27
C VAL A 146 17.56 -21.60 4.27
N ALA A 147 18.44 -22.04 3.38
CA ALA A 147 19.71 -21.36 3.13
C ALA A 147 19.46 -20.16 2.23
N ASP A 148 20.02 -19.02 2.62
CA ASP A 148 19.85 -17.75 1.95
C ASP A 148 21.15 -16.93 2.11
N PRO A 149 21.90 -16.71 1.03
CA PRO A 149 23.14 -15.93 1.06
C PRO A 149 22.91 -14.46 1.43
N GLU A 150 21.67 -13.95 1.36
CA GLU A 150 21.33 -12.56 1.68
C GLU A 150 20.68 -12.41 3.08
N ALA A 151 20.42 -13.52 3.78
CA ALA A 151 19.68 -13.53 5.05
C ALA A 151 20.33 -12.68 6.16
N ALA A 152 21.60 -12.31 6.03
CA ALA A 152 22.31 -11.55 7.05
C ALA A 152 21.81 -10.09 7.16
N PHE A 153 21.34 -9.42 6.09
CA PHE A 153 21.08 -7.97 6.13
C PHE A 153 19.97 -7.48 5.17
N PRO A 154 18.68 -7.51 5.56
CA PRO A 154 17.58 -7.06 4.69
C PRO A 154 17.33 -5.54 4.72
N VAL A 155 17.84 -4.82 5.72
CA VAL A 155 17.59 -3.38 5.94
C VAL A 155 18.81 -2.69 6.59
N PHE A 156 18.93 -1.37 6.41
CA PHE A 156 19.77 -0.50 7.25
C PHE A 156 18.96 0.71 7.76
N TYR A 157 19.45 1.31 8.84
CA TYR A 157 18.85 2.43 9.55
C TYR A 157 19.60 3.71 9.21
N VAL A 158 18.86 4.76 8.84
CA VAL A 158 19.40 6.09 8.51
C VAL A 158 19.15 7.03 9.69
N TYR A 159 20.21 7.49 10.31
CA TYR A 159 20.19 8.45 11.42
C TYR A 159 20.61 9.83 10.93
N SER A 160 20.08 10.86 11.59
CA SER A 160 20.47 12.24 11.34
C SER A 160 20.43 13.09 12.60
N ASP A 161 21.45 13.91 12.85
CA ASP A 161 21.58 14.70 14.06
C ASP A 161 20.58 15.88 14.18
N ILE A 162 19.83 16.18 13.10
CA ILE A 162 18.80 17.22 13.07
C ILE A 162 17.39 16.70 13.42
N VAL A 163 17.16 15.39 13.53
CA VAL A 163 15.83 14.86 13.89
C VAL A 163 15.67 14.64 15.39
N GLN A 164 14.44 14.79 15.87
CA GLN A 164 14.09 14.43 17.23
C GLN A 164 14.26 12.91 17.43
N PRO A 165 14.87 12.45 18.55
CA PRO A 165 14.94 11.04 18.87
C PRO A 165 13.56 10.38 18.91
N VAL A 166 13.47 9.20 18.31
CA VAL A 166 12.28 8.34 18.31
C VAL A 166 12.62 7.00 18.96
N VAL A 167 11.62 6.34 19.53
CA VAL A 167 11.80 5.02 20.14
C VAL A 167 12.09 3.97 19.06
N VAL A 168 13.25 3.34 19.12
CA VAL A 168 13.68 2.24 18.26
C VAL A 168 14.00 1.02 19.14
N GLY A 169 13.03 0.11 19.26
CA GLY A 169 13.16 -1.02 20.16
C GLY A 169 13.15 -0.58 21.63
N HIS A 170 14.29 -0.68 22.32
CA HIS A 170 14.46 -0.32 23.73
C HIS A 170 15.30 0.96 23.96
N VAL A 171 15.71 1.64 22.87
CA VAL A 171 16.51 2.86 22.92
C VAL A 171 15.80 4.00 22.20
N GLU A 172 16.07 5.24 22.59
CA GLU A 172 15.72 6.42 21.79
C GLU A 172 16.89 6.76 20.88
N ALA A 173 16.61 6.95 19.60
CA ALA A 173 17.64 7.26 18.60
C ALA A 173 17.11 8.24 17.55
N PRO A 174 17.96 9.12 16.99
CA PRO A 174 17.56 10.10 15.98
C PRO A 174 17.39 9.44 14.60
N LEU A 175 16.44 8.50 14.51
CA LEU A 175 16.17 7.69 13.32
C LEU A 175 15.28 8.46 12.34
N LEU A 176 15.83 8.76 11.17
CA LEU A 176 15.09 9.40 10.08
C LEU A 176 14.23 8.38 9.32
N ARG A 177 14.82 7.23 8.93
CA ARG A 177 14.10 6.18 8.18
C ARG A 177 14.83 4.82 8.21
N VAL A 178 14.08 3.73 8.08
CA VAL A 178 14.60 2.40 7.78
C VAL A 178 14.54 2.17 6.26
N VAL A 179 15.68 1.83 5.66
CA VAL A 179 15.82 1.59 4.22
C VAL A 179 15.95 0.10 3.96
N ARG A 180 15.16 -0.42 3.03
CA ARG A 180 15.26 -1.82 2.60
C ARG A 180 16.41 -1.96 1.62
N ILE A 181 17.24 -2.97 1.86
CA ILE A 181 18.30 -3.39 0.96
C ILE A 181 17.69 -4.21 -0.17
N SER A 182 18.08 -3.91 -1.40
CA SER A 182 17.67 -4.65 -2.60
C SER A 182 18.77 -4.59 -3.64
N GLY A 183 18.79 -5.53 -4.59
CA GLY A 183 19.77 -5.57 -5.68
C GLY A 183 20.99 -6.44 -5.35
N LYS A 184 21.87 -6.61 -6.34
CA LYS A 184 23.04 -7.51 -6.28
C LYS A 184 24.32 -6.75 -5.93
N ASP A 185 25.39 -7.48 -5.59
CA ASP A 185 26.73 -6.89 -5.45
C ASP A 185 27.13 -6.12 -6.72
N GLY A 186 27.55 -4.88 -6.53
CA GLY A 186 27.90 -3.94 -7.61
C GLY A 186 26.75 -3.07 -8.11
N ASP A 187 25.49 -3.33 -7.74
CA ASP A 187 24.36 -2.50 -8.16
C ASP A 187 24.38 -1.12 -7.47
N VAL A 188 23.97 -0.08 -8.19
CA VAL A 188 23.62 1.21 -7.60
C VAL A 188 22.12 1.26 -7.38
N ILE A 189 21.71 1.35 -6.12
CA ILE A 189 20.31 1.29 -5.71
C ILE A 189 19.80 2.70 -5.49
N SER A 190 18.74 3.07 -6.21
CA SER A 190 17.96 4.29 -5.96
C SER A 190 16.62 3.88 -5.36
N ALA A 191 16.37 4.30 -4.12
CA ALA A 191 15.11 4.12 -3.43
C ALA A 191 14.40 5.48 -3.31
N HIS A 192 13.25 5.59 -3.99
CA HIS A 192 12.39 6.77 -3.96
C HIS A 192 11.18 6.53 -3.05
N TYR A 193 10.80 7.55 -2.27
CA TYR A 193 9.71 7.48 -1.32
C TYR A 193 8.60 8.48 -1.65
N ASP A 194 7.52 8.01 -2.28
CA ASP A 194 6.36 8.85 -2.65
C ASP A 194 5.68 9.49 -1.43
N ARG A 195 5.78 8.83 -0.27
CA ARG A 195 5.38 9.34 1.04
C ARG A 195 6.58 9.25 2.00
N PRO A 196 7.42 10.30 2.06
CA PRO A 196 8.48 10.40 3.04
C PRO A 196 7.90 10.31 4.45
N HIS A 197 8.64 9.70 5.37
CA HIS A 197 8.26 9.65 6.78
C HIS A 197 8.86 10.91 7.38
N TYR A 198 8.00 11.83 7.76
CA TYR A 198 8.40 13.11 8.33
C TYR A 198 8.61 12.93 9.84
N VAL A 199 9.76 13.39 10.32
CA VAL A 199 10.17 13.37 11.72
C VAL A 199 10.41 14.82 12.14
N PRO A 200 9.94 15.25 13.34
CA PRO A 200 10.20 16.60 13.83
C PRO A 200 11.69 16.94 13.85
N VAL A 201 12.02 18.17 13.44
CA VAL A 201 13.39 18.70 13.48
C VAL A 201 13.68 19.22 14.88
N ILE A 202 14.81 18.83 15.47
CA ILE A 202 15.22 19.25 16.82
C ILE A 202 16.02 20.57 16.83
N ARG A 203 16.67 20.93 15.72
CA ARG A 203 17.51 22.14 15.61
C ARG A 203 16.85 23.21 14.76
N HIS A 204 16.74 24.42 15.31
CA HIS A 204 16.22 25.60 14.60
C HIS A 204 17.28 26.36 13.78
N SER A 205 18.55 26.12 14.06
CA SER A 205 19.68 26.67 13.31
C SER A 205 20.76 25.60 13.17
N PHE A 206 21.19 25.33 11.95
CA PHE A 206 22.31 24.42 11.69
C PHE A 206 22.95 24.73 10.35
N GLN A 207 24.27 24.58 10.28
CA GLN A 207 25.03 24.66 9.03
C GLN A 207 25.62 23.29 8.64
N THR A 208 25.67 22.34 9.57
CA THR A 208 26.12 20.98 9.33
C THR A 208 24.97 20.01 9.55
N ILE A 209 24.95 18.94 8.76
CA ILE A 209 24.06 17.79 8.97
C ILE A 209 24.93 16.55 8.99
N GLU A 210 24.82 15.78 10.06
CA GLU A 210 25.47 14.48 10.21
C GLU A 210 24.49 13.38 9.80
N MET A 211 25.00 12.40 9.06
CA MET A 211 24.25 11.24 8.58
C MET A 211 25.00 9.97 8.94
N GLU A 212 24.30 9.00 9.55
CA GLU A 212 24.85 7.67 9.80
C GLU A 212 23.94 6.56 9.25
N LEU A 213 24.56 5.57 8.63
CA LEU A 213 23.95 4.40 8.04
C LEU A 213 24.41 3.18 8.82
N ARG A 214 23.52 2.59 9.63
CA ARG A 214 23.86 1.45 10.50
C ARG A 214 23.02 0.22 10.19
N LEU A 215 23.63 -0.94 10.38
CA LEU A 215 22.96 -2.23 10.36
C LEU A 215 22.14 -2.44 11.64
N ASN A 216 21.30 -3.47 11.66
CA ASN A 216 20.57 -3.91 12.85
C ASN A 216 21.48 -4.22 14.06
N SER A 217 22.74 -4.58 13.83
CA SER A 217 23.76 -4.78 14.86
C SER A 217 24.28 -3.49 15.49
N GLY A 218 23.89 -2.32 14.96
CA GLY A 218 24.41 -1.01 15.36
C GLY A 218 25.76 -0.66 14.72
N SER A 219 26.41 -1.59 14.00
CA SER A 219 27.63 -1.30 13.23
C SER A 219 27.31 -0.50 11.95
N LEU A 220 28.29 0.27 11.47
CA LEU A 220 28.15 1.02 10.21
C LEU A 220 27.99 0.08 9.01
N VAL A 221 27.22 0.50 8.00
CA VAL A 221 27.12 -0.24 6.73
C VAL A 221 28.52 -0.35 6.10
N PRO A 222 29.01 -1.56 5.81
CA PRO A 222 30.39 -1.79 5.39
C PRO A 222 30.52 -1.66 3.87
N PHE A 223 30.45 -0.45 3.32
CA PHE A 223 30.69 -0.24 1.88
C PHE A 223 32.15 -0.61 1.52
N GLU A 224 32.38 -1.82 0.97
CA GLU A 224 33.74 -2.35 0.74
C GLU A 224 34.37 -1.81 -0.57
N ARG A 225 33.55 -1.53 -1.61
CA ARG A 225 34.04 -1.06 -2.92
C ARG A 225 33.49 0.34 -3.26
N GLY A 226 33.99 1.36 -2.56
CA GLY A 226 33.50 2.74 -2.71
C GLY A 226 34.49 3.76 -3.29
N LYS A 227 35.80 3.53 -3.21
CA LYS A 227 36.79 4.60 -3.46
C LYS A 227 37.20 4.80 -4.93
N GLU A 228 37.06 3.82 -5.82
CA GLU A 228 37.63 3.90 -7.18
C GLU A 228 36.61 4.04 -8.32
N HIS A 229 35.31 3.78 -8.10
CA HIS A 229 34.31 3.90 -9.16
C HIS A 229 33.68 5.29 -9.31
N TYR A 230 33.84 6.18 -8.32
CA TYR A 230 33.31 7.54 -8.38
C TYR A 230 34.29 8.58 -8.93
N SER A 231 35.58 8.26 -9.06
CA SER A 231 36.59 9.19 -9.59
C SER A 231 36.56 9.36 -11.12
N ASN A 232 35.82 8.53 -11.85
CA ASN A 232 35.73 8.59 -13.32
C ASN A 232 34.58 9.46 -13.86
N TYR A 233 33.81 10.13 -12.98
CA TYR A 233 32.94 11.23 -13.37
C TYR A 233 33.56 12.57 -12.97
N LYS A 234 34.81 12.82 -13.38
CA LYS A 234 35.34 14.18 -13.47
C LYS A 234 34.72 14.88 -14.68
N GLY A 235 33.66 15.63 -14.40
CA GLY A 235 33.33 16.91 -15.02
C GLY A 235 33.29 17.00 -16.54
N SER A 236 32.09 16.87 -17.10
CA SER A 236 31.62 17.89 -18.03
C SER A 236 30.56 18.71 -17.30
N GLY A 237 30.93 19.90 -16.85
CA GLY A 237 30.00 20.85 -16.26
C GLY A 237 28.83 21.09 -17.21
N ILE A 238 27.61 20.93 -16.69
CA ILE A 238 26.38 21.39 -17.33
C ILE A 238 25.71 22.34 -16.32
N PRO A 239 25.19 23.49 -16.77
CA PRO A 239 24.82 24.59 -15.89
C PRO A 239 23.66 24.23 -14.98
N TYR A 240 23.63 24.88 -13.82
CA TYR A 240 22.47 25.00 -12.93
C TYR A 240 21.15 25.02 -13.70
N TYR A 241 20.32 24.01 -13.46
CA TYR A 241 18.87 24.12 -13.63
C TYR A 241 18.26 23.96 -12.23
N GLU A 242 17.72 25.06 -11.69
CA GLU A 242 16.86 25.04 -10.50
C GLU A 242 15.61 24.20 -10.82
N GLY A 243 15.57 22.99 -10.27
CA GLY A 243 14.56 21.98 -10.57
C GLY A 243 13.27 22.18 -9.79
N VAL A 244 12.27 22.71 -10.49
CA VAL A 244 10.85 22.77 -10.10
C VAL A 244 10.33 21.38 -9.69
N SER A 245 9.54 21.35 -8.62
CA SER A 245 8.95 20.13 -8.04
C SER A 245 8.05 19.39 -9.04
N PHE A 246 8.48 18.20 -9.45
CA PHE A 246 7.64 17.20 -10.12
C PHE A 246 6.90 16.38 -9.06
N GLN A 247 5.57 16.54 -9.00
CA GLN A 247 4.71 15.67 -8.21
C GLN A 247 3.97 14.71 -9.17
N LYS A 248 4.25 13.41 -9.03
CA LYS A 248 3.40 12.35 -9.58
C LYS A 248 2.09 12.33 -8.80
N GLY A 249 0.99 12.41 -9.52
CA GLY A 249 -0.35 12.09 -9.04
C GLY A 249 -1.12 11.51 -10.20
N TYR A 250 -1.49 10.24 -10.11
CA TYR A 250 -2.49 9.63 -10.97
C TYR A 250 -3.87 9.88 -10.33
N GLY A 251 -4.80 10.37 -11.14
CA GLY A 251 -6.15 10.81 -10.76
C GLY A 251 -6.49 12.18 -11.35
N LEU A 252 -7.76 12.42 -11.68
CA LEU A 252 -8.27 13.69 -12.27
C LEU A 252 -7.98 14.95 -11.45
N GLY A 253 -7.56 14.81 -10.19
CA GLY A 253 -6.88 15.89 -9.46
C GLY A 253 -5.70 16.48 -10.24
N GLY A 254 -5.00 15.70 -11.06
CA GLY A 254 -3.96 16.13 -12.00
C GLY A 254 -4.49 16.83 -13.25
N ILE A 255 -5.69 16.48 -13.73
CA ILE A 255 -6.35 17.16 -14.87
C ILE A 255 -6.89 18.51 -14.43
N PHE A 256 -7.52 18.63 -13.25
CA PHE A 256 -7.93 19.93 -12.70
C PHE A 256 -6.74 20.79 -12.24
N ARG A 257 -5.71 20.17 -11.64
CA ARG A 257 -4.46 20.86 -11.25
C ARG A 257 -3.65 21.34 -12.46
N ARG A 258 -3.77 20.68 -13.62
CA ARG A 258 -3.17 21.15 -14.89
C ARG A 258 -4.11 22.00 -15.73
N TRP A 259 -5.42 21.80 -15.72
CA TRP A 259 -6.38 22.73 -16.32
C TRP A 259 -6.20 24.08 -15.63
N PHE A 260 -6.35 24.20 -14.31
CA PHE A 260 -6.02 25.43 -13.55
C PHE A 260 -4.54 25.87 -13.59
N ARG A 261 -3.62 25.18 -14.28
CA ARG A 261 -2.26 25.70 -14.58
C ARG A 261 -2.08 26.09 -16.05
N ALA A 262 -2.75 25.39 -16.97
CA ALA A 262 -2.75 25.61 -18.41
C ALA A 262 -3.85 26.60 -18.85
N ALA A 263 -4.78 26.91 -17.95
CA ALA A 263 -5.96 27.75 -18.13
C ALA A 263 -5.77 29.21 -17.73
N LEU A 264 -4.61 29.60 -17.19
CA LEU A 264 -4.42 30.99 -16.80
C LEU A 264 -3.77 31.77 -17.94
N PRO A 265 -4.47 32.75 -18.51
CA PRO A 265 -3.90 33.60 -19.52
C PRO A 265 -2.76 34.44 -18.92
N PHE A 266 -1.70 34.66 -19.70
CA PHE A 266 -0.53 35.41 -19.24
C PHE A 266 -0.89 36.89 -19.07
N LEU A 267 -0.78 37.42 -17.84
CA LEU A 267 -0.84 38.84 -17.55
C LEU A 267 0.53 39.47 -17.79
N VAL A 268 0.62 40.37 -18.77
CA VAL A 268 1.80 41.24 -18.95
C VAL A 268 1.40 42.64 -18.50
N LYS A 269 1.90 43.09 -17.35
CA LYS A 269 1.83 44.51 -16.96
C LYS A 269 3.15 45.17 -17.31
N GLY A 270 3.16 45.96 -18.37
CA GLY A 270 4.27 46.85 -18.72
C GLY A 270 3.75 48.27 -18.91
N GLY A 271 4.16 49.20 -18.03
CA GLY A 271 4.01 50.64 -18.25
C GLY A 271 3.28 51.41 -17.15
N LYS A 272 4.02 52.16 -16.34
CA LYS A 272 3.48 53.20 -15.45
C LYS A 272 2.98 54.38 -16.30
N SER A 273 1.67 54.55 -16.47
CA SER A 273 1.04 55.88 -16.65
C SER A 273 -0.49 55.82 -16.59
N ASN A 274 -1.07 56.57 -15.64
CA ASN A 274 -2.41 57.15 -15.60
C ASN A 274 -3.60 56.34 -16.15
N TRP A 275 -4.30 55.62 -15.26
CA TRP A 275 -5.73 55.34 -15.43
C TRP A 275 -6.51 55.60 -14.13
N LYS A 276 -7.07 56.82 -14.03
CA LYS A 276 -8.10 57.19 -13.05
C LYS A 276 -9.48 56.89 -13.62
N ARG A 277 -10.37 56.40 -12.74
CA ARG A 277 -11.85 56.29 -12.83
C ARG A 277 -12.44 55.14 -13.64
N SER A 278 -12.74 54.05 -12.94
CA SER A 278 -14.12 53.54 -12.78
C SER A 278 -14.14 52.67 -11.52
N SER A 279 -14.89 53.12 -10.54
CA SER A 279 -14.97 52.61 -9.17
C SER A 279 -16.23 51.75 -9.01
N SER A 280 -16.07 50.44 -9.12
CA SER A 280 -16.98 49.41 -8.54
C SER A 280 -16.55 47.97 -8.86
N LEU A 281 -15.62 47.76 -9.80
CA LEU A 281 -15.22 46.41 -10.25
C LEU A 281 -13.82 45.96 -9.77
N ARG A 282 -13.12 46.75 -8.95
CA ARG A 282 -11.72 46.46 -8.55
C ARG A 282 -11.55 45.52 -7.36
N ASN A 283 -12.59 45.18 -6.61
CA ASN A 283 -12.42 44.51 -5.32
C ASN A 283 -12.75 43.01 -5.28
N GLU A 284 -13.26 42.38 -6.34
CA GLU A 284 -13.73 40.97 -6.24
C GLU A 284 -13.15 39.96 -7.23
N LEU A 285 -12.32 40.36 -8.21
CA LEU A 285 -11.73 39.43 -9.19
C LEU A 285 -10.19 39.46 -9.29
N ILE A 286 -9.50 40.24 -8.46
CA ILE A 286 -8.03 40.39 -8.51
C ILE A 286 -7.45 40.34 -7.10
N ASN A 287 -7.54 39.18 -6.45
CA ASN A 287 -6.71 38.88 -5.30
C ASN A 287 -6.04 37.51 -5.45
N ASP A 288 -5.78 37.09 -6.69
CA ASP A 288 -4.94 35.91 -6.92
C ASP A 288 -3.47 36.37 -6.98
N GLU A 289 -2.89 36.53 -5.78
CA GLU A 289 -1.46 36.85 -5.54
C GLU A 289 -0.53 35.95 -6.39
N ARG A 290 -1.01 34.78 -6.83
CA ARG A 290 -0.28 33.80 -7.66
C ARG A 290 -0.16 34.24 -9.11
N LEU A 291 -1.17 34.89 -9.68
CA LEU A 291 -1.14 35.40 -11.06
C LEU A 291 -0.14 36.54 -11.19
N GLU A 292 -0.15 37.45 -10.23
CA GLU A 292 0.79 38.57 -10.17
C GLU A 292 2.23 38.10 -9.94
N LYS A 293 2.43 37.04 -9.16
CA LYS A 293 3.75 36.40 -9.04
C LYS A 293 4.21 35.77 -10.36
N ARG A 294 3.29 35.21 -11.16
CA ARG A 294 3.62 34.62 -12.46
C ARG A 294 3.91 35.66 -13.54
N SER A 295 3.19 36.77 -13.56
CA SER A 295 3.43 37.85 -14.54
C SER A 295 4.85 38.41 -14.44
N LYS A 296 5.44 38.40 -13.24
CA LYS A 296 6.82 38.85 -13.00
C LYS A 296 7.87 38.10 -13.83
N PHE A 297 7.64 36.82 -14.15
CA PHE A 297 8.56 36.05 -15.00
C PHE A 297 8.58 36.52 -16.46
N PHE A 298 7.54 37.24 -16.90
CA PHE A 298 7.39 37.73 -18.27
C PHE A 298 7.63 39.25 -18.40
N GLU A 299 8.07 39.90 -17.31
CA GLU A 299 8.41 41.32 -17.35
C GLU A 299 9.49 41.59 -18.40
N SER A 300 9.38 42.74 -19.07
CA SER A 300 10.29 43.14 -20.16
C SER A 300 10.41 42.11 -21.30
N SER A 301 9.37 41.29 -21.52
CA SER A 301 9.34 40.22 -22.52
C SER A 301 10.41 39.14 -22.31
N ALA A 302 10.75 38.84 -21.05
CA ALA A 302 11.69 37.78 -20.73
C ALA A 302 11.20 36.40 -21.17
N THR A 303 12.12 35.54 -21.61
CA THR A 303 11.85 34.15 -21.97
C THR A 303 11.62 33.32 -20.71
N VAL A 304 10.60 32.45 -20.73
CA VAL A 304 10.26 31.57 -19.61
C VAL A 304 10.19 30.13 -20.07
N ASP A 305 10.86 29.24 -19.33
CA ASP A 305 10.78 27.80 -19.52
C ASP A 305 9.50 27.24 -18.88
N MET A 306 8.75 26.44 -19.64
CA MET A 306 7.55 25.77 -19.16
C MET A 306 7.64 24.27 -19.43
N ILE A 307 7.22 23.47 -18.45
CA ILE A 307 7.14 22.02 -18.58
C ILE A 307 5.76 21.50 -18.19
N GLY A 308 5.19 20.70 -19.09
CA GLY A 308 3.86 20.11 -18.97
C GLY A 308 3.83 18.76 -19.67
N GLY A 309 2.76 18.02 -19.47
CA GLY A 309 2.54 16.72 -20.10
C GLY A 309 1.42 16.87 -21.10
N LEU A 310 1.46 16.04 -22.12
CA LEU A 310 0.51 16.09 -23.22
C LEU A 310 -0.85 15.58 -22.76
N HIS A 311 -1.86 16.46 -22.83
CA HIS A 311 -3.24 16.12 -22.51
C HIS A 311 -3.89 15.39 -23.69
N SER A 312 -3.72 14.06 -23.73
CA SER A 312 -4.34 13.18 -24.70
C SER A 312 -4.74 11.88 -24.01
N ASP A 313 -5.89 11.33 -24.38
CA ASP A 313 -6.44 10.09 -23.81
C ASP A 313 -5.43 8.93 -23.81
N LEU A 314 -4.56 8.86 -24.83
CA LEU A 314 -3.52 7.83 -24.95
C LEU A 314 -2.40 7.97 -23.90
N PHE A 315 -2.14 9.18 -23.40
CA PHE A 315 -1.07 9.44 -22.43
C PHE A 315 -1.57 9.45 -20.98
N HIS A 316 -2.87 9.19 -20.76
CA HIS A 316 -3.49 9.08 -19.43
C HIS A 316 -3.60 7.63 -18.92
N GLN A 317 -2.95 6.68 -19.59
CA GLN A 317 -2.95 5.25 -19.23
C GLN A 317 -1.53 4.78 -18.86
N GLU A 318 -1.42 3.73 -18.03
CA GLU A 318 -0.14 3.31 -17.40
C GLU A 318 0.73 2.36 -18.25
N ARG A 319 0.19 1.78 -19.32
CA ARG A 319 0.93 0.90 -20.24
C ARG A 319 1.98 1.69 -21.02
N LEU A 320 3.20 1.16 -21.00
CA LEU A 320 4.30 1.65 -21.81
C LEU A 320 4.03 1.44 -23.30
N LEU A 321 4.42 2.40 -24.13
CA LEU A 321 4.42 2.23 -25.57
C LEU A 321 5.49 1.21 -25.98
N LEU A 322 5.12 0.26 -26.86
CA LEU A 322 6.05 -0.73 -27.39
C LEU A 322 7.12 -0.10 -28.28
N ASN A 323 8.25 -0.78 -28.41
CA ASN A 323 9.32 -0.40 -29.33
C ASN A 323 8.83 -0.44 -30.78
N LEU A 324 9.47 0.38 -31.64
CA LEU A 324 9.19 0.47 -33.08
C LEU A 324 7.78 0.96 -33.43
N MET A 325 7.10 1.63 -32.49
CA MET A 325 5.87 2.37 -32.76
C MET A 325 6.20 3.80 -33.16
N ASP A 326 5.83 4.19 -34.38
CA ASP A 326 5.96 5.57 -34.83
C ASP A 326 4.86 6.45 -34.22
N VAL A 327 5.26 7.41 -33.38
CA VAL A 327 4.33 8.35 -32.75
C VAL A 327 4.51 9.73 -33.36
N LYS A 328 3.47 10.23 -34.04
CA LYS A 328 3.43 11.59 -34.57
C LYS A 328 2.53 12.48 -33.71
N ILE A 329 3.12 13.49 -33.08
CA ILE A 329 2.39 14.47 -32.27
C ILE A 329 2.32 15.79 -33.04
N LYS A 330 1.10 16.30 -33.28
CA LYS A 330 0.86 17.61 -33.88
C LYS A 330 0.22 18.53 -32.86
N LEU A 331 0.92 19.60 -32.49
CA LEU A 331 0.41 20.64 -31.60
C LEU A 331 -0.03 21.85 -32.43
N ILE A 332 -1.24 22.32 -32.21
CA ILE A 332 -1.80 23.51 -32.86
C ILE A 332 -1.95 24.59 -31.79
N ARG A 333 -1.26 25.71 -31.97
CA ARG A 333 -1.30 26.81 -31.00
C ARG A 333 -2.60 27.59 -31.10
N SER A 334 -3.25 27.83 -29.95
CA SER A 334 -4.41 28.71 -29.85
C SER A 334 -4.06 30.17 -30.19
N LYS A 335 -5.06 30.95 -30.59
CA LYS A 335 -4.89 32.39 -30.89
C LYS A 335 -4.45 33.15 -29.63
N PRO A 336 -3.63 34.21 -29.73
CA PRO A 336 -3.18 35.00 -28.58
C PRO A 336 -4.31 35.44 -27.64
N LYS A 337 -5.42 35.95 -28.21
CA LYS A 337 -6.62 36.35 -27.46
C LYS A 337 -7.28 35.26 -26.62
N PHE A 338 -6.98 33.98 -26.87
CA PHE A 338 -7.49 32.87 -26.07
C PHE A 338 -6.54 32.51 -24.92
N CYS A 339 -5.23 32.68 -25.12
CA CYS A 339 -4.21 32.26 -24.16
C CYS A 339 -3.55 33.42 -23.38
N LEU A 340 -3.88 34.69 -23.66
CA LEU A 340 -3.34 35.88 -22.98
C LEU A 340 -4.44 36.71 -22.31
N GLN A 341 -4.14 37.31 -21.15
CA GLN A 341 -4.98 38.31 -20.49
C GLN A 341 -4.18 39.60 -20.32
N GLY A 342 -4.69 40.73 -20.76
CA GLY A 342 -4.00 42.01 -20.63
C GLY A 342 -4.23 42.91 -21.83
N ASP A 343 -3.18 43.59 -22.27
CA ASP A 343 -3.27 44.51 -23.40
C ASP A 343 -3.09 43.78 -24.72
N GLU A 344 -3.78 44.26 -25.76
CA GLU A 344 -3.78 43.66 -27.10
C GLU A 344 -2.41 43.70 -27.81
N VAL A 345 -1.43 44.36 -27.20
CA VAL A 345 -0.08 44.57 -27.74
C VAL A 345 0.78 43.30 -27.65
N TYR A 346 0.44 42.36 -26.76
CA TYR A 346 1.29 41.22 -26.46
C TYR A 346 0.95 39.98 -27.31
N LYS A 347 2.00 39.22 -27.67
CA LYS A 347 1.90 37.95 -28.41
C LYS A 347 2.74 36.86 -27.74
N VAL A 348 2.31 35.61 -27.87
CA VAL A 348 3.09 34.44 -27.45
C VAL A 348 4.00 33.98 -28.59
N VAL A 349 5.30 33.89 -28.30
CA VAL A 349 6.32 33.31 -29.18
C VAL A 349 6.85 32.03 -28.52
N LEU A 350 6.89 30.94 -29.28
CA LEU A 350 7.48 29.67 -28.83
C LEU A 350 8.88 29.56 -29.43
N GLU A 351 9.92 29.72 -28.61
CA GLU A 351 11.31 29.65 -29.08
C GLU A 351 11.78 28.21 -29.27
N LYS A 352 11.49 27.33 -28.29
CA LYS A 352 11.91 25.93 -28.31
C LYS A 352 10.83 25.03 -27.72
N ILE A 353 10.62 23.87 -28.34
CA ILE A 353 9.71 22.83 -27.86
C ILE A 353 10.49 21.52 -27.80
N ASN A 354 10.61 20.93 -26.61
CA ASN A 354 11.27 19.65 -26.40
C ASN A 354 10.26 18.63 -25.87
N LEU A 355 10.30 17.40 -26.41
CA LEU A 355 9.55 16.27 -25.88
C LEU A 355 10.48 15.40 -25.05
N LEU A 356 10.19 15.27 -23.76
CA LEU A 356 10.91 14.38 -22.85
C LEU A 356 10.16 13.05 -22.75
N VAL A 357 10.79 11.97 -23.23
CA VAL A 357 10.23 10.61 -23.19
C VAL A 357 11.06 9.76 -22.25
N ARG A 358 10.41 9.05 -21.33
CA ARG A 358 11.07 8.07 -20.48
C ARG A 358 11.15 6.73 -21.20
N ASN A 359 12.37 6.28 -21.49
CA ASN A 359 12.63 4.94 -22.00
C ASN A 359 12.83 3.97 -20.83
N VAL A 360 12.33 2.74 -20.97
CA VAL A 360 12.44 1.68 -19.96
C VAL A 360 13.18 0.51 -20.59
N ARG A 361 14.20 -0.02 -19.89
CA ARG A 361 14.93 -1.21 -20.35
C ARG A 361 14.13 -2.45 -19.98
N VAL A 362 13.74 -3.22 -20.99
CA VAL A 362 12.91 -4.42 -20.83
C VAL A 362 13.79 -5.66 -20.96
N SER A 363 13.49 -6.72 -20.20
CA SER A 363 14.19 -8.01 -20.30
C SER A 363 14.07 -8.58 -21.72
N PRO A 364 15.15 -9.15 -22.31
CA PRO A 364 15.11 -9.75 -23.65
C PRO A 364 14.00 -10.80 -23.85
N VAL A 365 13.65 -11.54 -22.79
CA VAL A 365 12.58 -12.56 -22.83
C VAL A 365 11.22 -11.92 -23.08
N VAL A 366 10.95 -10.78 -22.44
CA VAL A 366 9.68 -10.04 -22.61
C VAL A 366 9.61 -9.41 -24.00
N ILE A 367 10.74 -8.90 -24.52
CA ILE A 367 10.83 -8.38 -25.89
C ILE A 367 10.47 -9.47 -26.90
N LEU A 368 11.06 -10.67 -26.77
CA LEU A 368 10.76 -11.80 -27.65
C LEU A 368 9.30 -12.24 -27.55
N GLY A 369 8.72 -12.21 -26.35
CA GLY A 369 7.30 -12.47 -26.12
C GLY A 369 6.39 -11.47 -26.84
N HIS A 370 6.70 -10.18 -26.78
CA HIS A 370 5.97 -9.14 -27.50
C HIS A 370 6.06 -9.31 -29.01
N VAL A 371 7.24 -9.63 -29.56
CA VAL A 371 7.41 -9.89 -31.01
C VAL A 371 6.50 -11.03 -31.46
N LYS A 372 6.47 -12.16 -30.75
CA LYS A 372 5.57 -13.29 -31.06
C LYS A 372 4.08 -12.97 -30.92
N ALA A 373 3.71 -12.09 -29.98
CA ALA A 373 2.32 -11.67 -29.82
C ALA A 373 1.87 -10.75 -30.96
N LEU A 374 2.76 -9.84 -31.39
CA LEU A 374 2.53 -8.90 -32.50
C LEU A 374 2.40 -9.59 -33.86
N GLU A 375 2.95 -10.79 -34.03
CA GLU A 375 2.71 -11.63 -35.22
C GLU A 375 1.24 -12.08 -35.35
N LYS A 376 0.49 -12.11 -34.23
CA LYS A 376 -0.89 -12.61 -34.20
C LYS A 376 -1.93 -11.49 -34.11
N GLU A 377 -1.69 -10.49 -33.28
CA GLU A 377 -2.65 -9.40 -33.08
C GLU A 377 -1.97 -8.04 -32.86
N THR A 378 -2.70 -6.98 -33.18
CA THR A 378 -2.25 -5.60 -32.93
C THR A 378 -2.34 -5.26 -31.44
N THR A 379 -1.42 -4.41 -30.99
CA THR A 379 -1.43 -3.96 -29.59
C THR A 379 -2.61 -3.04 -29.31
N LYS A 380 -3.34 -3.33 -28.24
CA LYS A 380 -4.48 -2.54 -27.78
C LYS A 380 -4.12 -1.73 -26.53
N TYR A 381 -4.33 -0.43 -26.59
CA TYR A 381 -4.19 0.48 -25.45
C TYR A 381 -5.58 0.93 -24.98
N PRO A 382 -5.97 0.63 -23.73
CA PRO A 382 -7.23 1.13 -23.19
C PRO A 382 -7.11 2.64 -22.95
N ILE A 383 -8.15 3.38 -23.31
CA ILE A 383 -8.23 4.83 -23.13
C ILE A 383 -9.54 5.21 -22.46
N ASN A 384 -9.49 6.22 -21.58
CA ASN A 384 -10.66 6.90 -21.10
C ASN A 384 -10.89 8.12 -21.99
N ARG A 385 -11.97 8.11 -22.78
CA ARG A 385 -12.27 9.20 -23.71
C ARG A 385 -12.86 10.40 -22.99
N VAL A 386 -12.31 11.58 -23.26
CA VAL A 386 -12.87 12.86 -22.81
C VAL A 386 -13.55 13.53 -24.01
N LEU A 387 -14.86 13.75 -23.92
CA LEU A 387 -15.64 14.41 -24.98
C LEU A 387 -16.16 15.76 -24.48
N CYS A 388 -15.95 16.81 -25.27
CA CYS A 388 -16.44 18.15 -24.99
C CYS A 388 -17.57 18.50 -25.97
N LYS A 389 -18.74 18.87 -25.45
CA LYS A 389 -19.84 19.45 -26.22
C LYS A 389 -20.10 20.87 -25.75
N VAL A 390 -20.45 21.74 -26.69
CA VAL A 390 -20.65 23.17 -26.44
C VAL A 390 -22.03 23.55 -26.93
N TYR A 391 -22.75 24.29 -26.10
CA TYR A 391 -24.08 24.79 -26.40
C TYR A 391 -24.13 26.28 -26.08
N SER A 392 -24.74 27.07 -26.96
CA SER A 392 -24.90 28.51 -26.77
C SER A 392 -26.27 28.81 -26.17
N ILE A 393 -26.30 29.59 -25.08
CA ILE A 393 -27.54 30.07 -24.45
C ILE A 393 -27.75 31.53 -24.86
N PRO A 394 -28.87 31.87 -25.52
CA PRO A 394 -29.18 33.26 -25.88
C PRO A 394 -29.36 34.15 -24.64
N GLN A 395 -28.98 35.42 -24.77
CA GLN A 395 -29.19 36.40 -23.70
C GLN A 395 -30.70 36.57 -23.41
N GLY A 396 -31.07 36.56 -22.13
CA GLY A 396 -32.46 36.70 -21.68
C GLY A 396 -33.23 35.38 -21.56
N SER A 397 -32.65 34.25 -21.99
CA SER A 397 -33.20 32.92 -21.74
C SER A 397 -33.08 32.57 -20.25
N MET A 398 -34.21 32.23 -19.64
CA MET A 398 -34.27 31.84 -18.22
C MET A 398 -34.12 30.32 -18.01
N SER A 399 -34.23 29.52 -19.07
CA SER A 399 -34.08 28.07 -19.01
C SER A 399 -33.48 27.52 -20.31
N MET A 400 -32.77 26.40 -20.21
CA MET A 400 -32.26 25.62 -21.33
C MET A 400 -32.48 24.14 -21.05
N VAL A 401 -33.03 23.42 -22.01
CA VAL A 401 -33.12 21.96 -22.00
C VAL A 401 -32.42 21.45 -23.25
N GLN A 402 -31.51 20.51 -23.08
CA GLN A 402 -30.75 19.92 -24.18
C GLN A 402 -30.89 18.41 -24.16
N ASP A 403 -31.60 17.89 -25.16
CA ASP A 403 -31.77 16.44 -25.34
C ASP A 403 -30.59 15.84 -26.10
N ASN A 404 -30.40 14.52 -25.93
CA ASN A 404 -29.42 13.72 -26.66
C ASN A 404 -27.97 14.25 -26.53
N ILE A 405 -27.61 14.71 -25.33
CA ILE A 405 -26.26 15.25 -25.04
C ILE A 405 -25.19 14.23 -25.42
N PHE A 406 -25.39 12.93 -25.24
CA PHE A 406 -24.52 11.90 -25.81
C PHE A 406 -25.39 10.77 -26.37
N VAL A 407 -25.07 10.29 -27.57
CA VAL A 407 -25.82 9.21 -28.25
C VAL A 407 -24.93 7.98 -28.31
N GLY A 408 -25.46 6.83 -27.91
CA GLY A 408 -24.72 5.57 -27.82
C GLY A 408 -24.19 5.31 -26.42
N GLN A 409 -22.86 5.28 -26.27
CA GLN A 409 -22.24 4.97 -24.97
C GLN A 409 -22.47 6.12 -23.97
N MET A 410 -23.17 5.83 -22.88
CA MET A 410 -23.39 6.79 -21.80
C MET A 410 -22.05 7.16 -21.15
N PRO A 411 -21.75 8.47 -20.97
CA PRO A 411 -20.56 8.88 -20.24
C PRO A 411 -20.71 8.50 -18.77
N LYS A 412 -19.61 8.08 -18.13
CA LYS A 412 -19.60 7.80 -16.68
C LYS A 412 -19.74 9.08 -15.84
N ARG A 413 -19.39 10.22 -16.41
CA ARG A 413 -19.35 11.51 -15.73
C ARG A 413 -19.65 12.63 -16.70
N VAL A 414 -20.39 13.63 -16.23
CA VAL A 414 -20.63 14.88 -16.95
C VAL A 414 -20.18 16.03 -16.07
N ILE A 415 -19.39 16.94 -16.63
CA ILE A 415 -18.97 18.17 -15.98
C ILE A 415 -19.51 19.31 -16.82
N ILE A 416 -20.26 20.21 -16.19
CA ILE A 416 -20.90 21.35 -16.84
C ILE A 416 -20.26 22.62 -16.26
N GLY A 417 -19.88 23.53 -17.15
CA GLY A 417 -19.40 24.86 -16.81
C GLY A 417 -20.00 25.87 -17.77
N CYS A 418 -20.27 27.07 -17.26
CA CYS A 418 -20.78 28.18 -18.06
C CYS A 418 -19.71 29.26 -18.14
N VAL A 419 -19.52 29.81 -19.33
CA VAL A 419 -18.59 30.91 -19.60
C VAL A 419 -19.27 31.91 -20.51
N GLU A 420 -18.80 33.15 -20.49
CA GLU A 420 -19.29 34.16 -21.44
C GLU A 420 -18.86 33.81 -22.87
N ASN A 421 -19.70 34.11 -23.86
CA ASN A 421 -19.48 33.68 -25.24
C ASN A 421 -18.20 34.28 -25.85
N ASP A 422 -17.88 35.53 -25.52
CA ASP A 422 -16.65 36.18 -25.95
C ASP A 422 -15.41 35.60 -25.24
N ALA A 423 -15.53 35.26 -23.95
CA ALA A 423 -14.49 34.53 -23.22
C ALA A 423 -14.19 33.17 -23.88
N PHE A 424 -15.22 32.40 -24.25
CA PHE A 424 -15.08 31.11 -24.96
C PHE A 424 -14.31 31.23 -26.28
N HIS A 425 -14.59 32.27 -27.07
CA HIS A 425 -13.86 32.54 -28.32
C HIS A 425 -12.49 33.21 -28.11
N GLY A 426 -12.19 33.64 -26.88
CA GLY A 426 -10.98 34.34 -26.48
C GLY A 426 -11.06 35.86 -26.68
N THR A 427 -10.82 36.59 -25.60
CA THR A 427 -10.53 38.04 -25.55
C THR A 427 -9.38 38.29 -24.58
N PHE A 428 -8.69 39.42 -24.69
CA PHE A 428 -7.61 39.74 -23.74
C PHE A 428 -8.12 40.14 -22.35
N GLN A 429 -9.41 40.44 -22.20
CA GLN A 429 -9.99 40.90 -20.95
C GLN A 429 -10.64 39.77 -20.14
N LYS A 430 -11.08 38.70 -20.80
CA LYS A 430 -11.83 37.59 -20.17
C LYS A 430 -11.14 36.26 -20.37
N SER A 431 -11.24 35.38 -19.37
CA SER A 431 -10.67 34.04 -19.45
C SER A 431 -11.71 33.01 -19.89
N PRO A 432 -11.41 32.12 -20.87
CA PRO A 432 -12.26 30.98 -21.19
C PRO A 432 -12.36 29.94 -20.05
N PHE A 433 -11.65 30.16 -18.95
CA PHE A 433 -11.63 29.30 -17.78
C PHE A 433 -12.20 29.96 -16.52
N GLU A 434 -12.83 31.13 -16.68
CA GLU A 434 -13.64 31.77 -15.65
C GLU A 434 -15.06 31.23 -15.73
N PHE A 435 -15.32 30.14 -15.01
CA PHE A 435 -16.61 29.44 -14.99
C PHE A 435 -17.58 30.16 -14.05
N LYS A 436 -18.47 30.98 -14.60
CA LYS A 436 -19.43 31.78 -13.83
C LYS A 436 -20.71 30.99 -13.54
N HIS A 437 -21.34 31.28 -12.41
CA HIS A 437 -22.61 30.66 -12.04
C HIS A 437 -23.83 31.31 -12.72
N PHE A 438 -23.73 32.56 -13.18
CA PHE A 438 -24.82 33.33 -13.82
C PHE A 438 -26.14 33.29 -13.05
N ASP A 439 -26.05 33.34 -11.71
CA ASP A 439 -27.19 33.24 -10.79
C ASP A 439 -28.14 32.07 -11.05
N MET A 440 -27.61 30.99 -11.64
CA MET A 440 -28.35 29.77 -11.92
C MET A 440 -28.98 29.23 -10.65
N ASN A 441 -30.29 29.03 -10.66
CA ASN A 441 -31.05 28.56 -9.51
C ASN A 441 -31.42 27.07 -9.59
N PHE A 442 -31.25 26.45 -10.76
CA PHE A 442 -31.61 25.06 -11.00
C PHE A 442 -30.71 24.44 -12.07
N ILE A 443 -30.17 23.25 -11.81
CA ILE A 443 -29.52 22.41 -12.82
C ILE A 443 -29.77 20.93 -12.53
N GLY A 444 -30.10 20.18 -13.58
CA GLY A 444 -30.36 18.75 -13.51
C GLY A 444 -29.87 18.01 -14.75
N ILE A 445 -29.48 16.76 -14.56
CA ILE A 445 -29.17 15.81 -15.65
C ILE A 445 -30.16 14.66 -15.56
N TYR A 446 -30.68 14.27 -16.73
CA TYR A 446 -31.62 13.17 -16.88
C TYR A 446 -31.01 12.07 -17.74
N VAL A 447 -31.14 10.83 -17.30
CA VAL A 447 -30.79 9.62 -18.05
C VAL A 447 -32.08 8.82 -18.20
N ASP A 448 -32.47 8.50 -19.43
CA ASP A 448 -33.71 7.79 -19.76
C ASP A 448 -34.97 8.41 -19.11
N GLY A 449 -35.01 9.74 -19.03
CA GLY A 449 -36.10 10.51 -18.43
C GLY A 449 -36.09 10.56 -16.89
N GLN A 450 -35.15 9.88 -16.23
CA GLN A 450 -34.99 9.87 -14.77
C GLN A 450 -33.86 10.82 -14.34
N PRO A 451 -34.05 11.65 -13.29
CA PRO A 451 -32.98 12.51 -12.79
C PRO A 451 -31.87 11.68 -12.11
N VAL A 452 -30.61 12.00 -12.41
CA VAL A 452 -29.45 11.20 -11.96
C VAL A 452 -29.08 11.44 -10.50
N SER A 453 -29.29 12.65 -9.99
CA SER A 453 -29.28 12.92 -8.56
C SER A 453 -30.72 12.87 -8.06
N HIS A 454 -30.98 12.17 -6.94
CA HIS A 454 -32.32 12.07 -6.34
C HIS A 454 -33.02 13.45 -6.16
N ASN A 455 -32.24 14.54 -6.11
CA ASN A 455 -32.72 15.90 -6.33
C ASN A 455 -31.79 16.65 -7.31
N PRO A 456 -32.32 17.36 -8.33
CA PRO A 456 -31.57 18.39 -9.06
C PRO A 456 -30.93 19.40 -8.10
N PHE A 457 -29.89 20.11 -8.54
CA PHE A 457 -29.31 21.17 -7.71
C PHE A 457 -30.20 22.41 -7.76
N GLU A 458 -30.90 22.65 -6.65
CA GLU A 458 -31.54 23.92 -6.35
C GLU A 458 -30.52 24.85 -5.68
N LEU A 459 -30.16 25.92 -6.38
CA LEU A 459 -29.05 26.79 -6.05
C LEU A 459 -29.55 28.15 -5.59
N ASN A 460 -28.93 28.70 -4.56
CA ASN A 460 -29.08 30.10 -4.20
C ASN A 460 -27.74 30.62 -3.69
N PHE A 461 -27.05 31.41 -4.50
CA PHE A 461 -25.71 31.90 -4.21
C PHE A 461 -25.72 32.93 -3.06
N ASP A 462 -26.72 33.79 -3.00
CA ASP A 462 -26.88 34.81 -1.95
C ASP A 462 -27.08 34.20 -0.55
N LYS A 463 -27.86 33.11 -0.47
CA LYS A 463 -28.14 32.38 0.77
C LYS A 463 -27.11 31.30 1.10
N ASN A 464 -25.99 31.25 0.35
CA ASN A 464 -24.97 30.21 0.46
C ASN A 464 -25.46 28.77 0.25
N ASN A 465 -26.58 28.59 -0.47
CA ASN A 465 -27.15 27.30 -0.83
C ASN A 465 -26.57 26.80 -2.16
N TYR A 466 -25.27 26.52 -2.17
CA TYR A 466 -24.56 25.92 -3.31
C TYR A 466 -23.64 24.78 -2.86
N ILE A 467 -23.66 24.45 -1.56
CA ILE A 467 -22.74 23.48 -0.95
C ILE A 467 -22.84 22.09 -1.57
N ARG A 468 -24.04 21.69 -2.02
CA ARG A 468 -24.25 20.42 -2.74
C ARG A 468 -23.52 20.41 -4.09
N SER A 469 -23.57 21.50 -4.84
CA SER A 469 -22.84 21.63 -6.10
C SER A 469 -21.33 21.69 -5.89
N TYR A 470 -20.84 22.40 -4.87
CA TYR A 470 -19.42 22.37 -4.51
C TYR A 470 -18.97 20.97 -4.05
N ASN A 471 -19.75 20.31 -3.22
CA ASN A 471 -19.49 18.93 -2.79
C ASN A 471 -19.51 17.95 -3.97
N SER A 472 -20.33 18.23 -5.00
CA SER A 472 -20.36 17.44 -6.23
C SER A 472 -19.01 17.42 -6.96
N LEU A 473 -18.17 18.45 -6.79
CA LEU A 473 -16.80 18.44 -7.31
C LEU A 473 -15.88 17.46 -6.59
N PHE A 474 -16.21 17.01 -5.37
CA PHE A 474 -15.45 15.97 -4.68
C PHE A 474 -15.87 14.57 -5.14
N SER A 475 -17.18 14.32 -5.23
CA SER A 475 -17.72 13.04 -5.73
C SER A 475 -17.51 12.87 -7.24
N GLY A 476 -17.56 13.96 -8.00
CA GLY A 476 -17.26 14.03 -9.42
C GLY A 476 -15.77 14.10 -9.75
N ASN A 477 -14.86 14.09 -8.76
CA ASN A 477 -13.41 14.02 -8.97
C ASN A 477 -12.72 12.90 -8.18
N ASP A 478 -13.48 11.92 -7.68
CA ASP A 478 -12.93 10.74 -6.98
C ASP A 478 -12.17 11.10 -5.69
N LYS A 479 -12.48 12.26 -5.10
CA LYS A 479 -11.85 12.76 -3.86
C LYS A 479 -12.75 12.66 -2.65
N PHE A 480 -14.00 12.25 -2.83
CA PHE A 480 -14.94 12.07 -1.74
C PHE A 480 -14.46 10.93 -0.81
N GLY A 481 -14.22 11.24 0.47
CA GLY A 481 -13.72 10.29 1.46
C GLY A 481 -12.21 10.03 1.44
N GLN A 482 -11.43 10.76 0.65
CA GLN A 482 -9.96 10.71 0.67
C GLN A 482 -9.39 11.89 1.47
N ASP A 483 -8.20 11.71 2.08
CA ASP A 483 -7.45 12.79 2.74
C ASP A 483 -6.77 13.73 1.70
N GLN A 484 -7.57 14.19 0.74
CA GLN A 484 -7.16 15.06 -0.36
C GLN A 484 -8.26 16.08 -0.67
N GLY A 485 -7.97 17.37 -0.47
CA GLY A 485 -8.89 18.45 -0.82
C GLY A 485 -8.96 18.77 -2.31
N LEU A 486 -9.91 19.63 -2.68
CA LEU A 486 -9.85 20.41 -3.91
C LEU A 486 -8.87 21.58 -3.67
N PHE A 487 -8.08 21.96 -4.69
CA PHE A 487 -7.28 23.20 -4.67
C PHE A 487 -8.15 24.47 -4.87
N LEU A 488 -9.46 24.29 -4.78
CA LEU A 488 -10.50 25.29 -4.90
C LEU A 488 -11.22 25.31 -3.56
N SER A 489 -11.22 26.44 -2.87
CA SER A 489 -11.97 26.58 -1.63
C SER A 489 -13.47 26.77 -1.91
N ARG A 490 -14.29 26.65 -0.86
CA ARG A 490 -15.72 26.95 -0.95
C ARG A 490 -15.96 28.40 -1.35
N GLU A 491 -15.15 29.32 -0.82
CA GLU A 491 -15.24 30.75 -1.09
C GLU A 491 -14.80 31.08 -2.53
N ASP A 492 -13.80 30.36 -3.05
CA ASP A 492 -13.31 30.54 -4.42
C ASP A 492 -14.27 29.93 -5.45
N TYR A 493 -15.06 28.91 -5.09
CA TYR A 493 -15.99 28.22 -5.99
C TYR A 493 -17.01 29.15 -6.64
N ILE A 494 -17.56 30.09 -5.89
CA ILE A 494 -18.55 31.06 -6.40
C ILE A 494 -17.89 32.24 -7.15
N LYS A 495 -16.57 32.39 -7.05
CA LYS A 495 -15.80 33.48 -7.68
C LYS A 495 -15.22 33.06 -9.03
N GLY A 496 -16.08 32.65 -9.95
CA GLY A 496 -15.68 32.29 -11.31
C GLY A 496 -15.06 30.89 -11.45
N ASN A 497 -15.32 29.98 -10.49
CA ASN A 497 -14.86 28.59 -10.50
C ASN A 497 -16.03 27.59 -10.37
N THR A 498 -17.22 27.99 -10.82
CA THR A 498 -18.45 27.22 -10.63
C THR A 498 -18.59 26.17 -11.72
N LEU A 499 -18.27 24.93 -11.36
CA LEU A 499 -18.45 23.75 -12.19
C LEU A 499 -19.44 22.79 -11.51
N PHE A 500 -20.31 22.17 -12.29
CA PHE A 500 -21.27 21.18 -11.83
C PHE A 500 -20.84 19.80 -12.29
N ALA A 501 -20.48 18.93 -11.36
CA ALA A 501 -20.07 17.57 -11.70
C ALA A 501 -21.17 16.57 -11.31
N PHE A 502 -21.58 15.78 -12.29
CA PHE A 502 -22.56 14.72 -12.13
C PHE A 502 -21.88 13.39 -12.36
N ASN A 503 -21.92 12.54 -11.36
CA ASN A 503 -21.52 11.16 -11.53
C ASN A 503 -22.71 10.37 -12.11
N LEU A 504 -22.55 9.82 -13.31
CA LEU A 504 -23.57 8.99 -13.96
C LEU A 504 -23.26 7.50 -13.80
N SER A 505 -22.15 7.16 -13.13
CA SER A 505 -21.88 5.78 -12.79
C SER A 505 -23.00 5.27 -11.86
N PRO A 506 -23.57 4.08 -12.10
CA PRO A 506 -24.80 3.71 -11.39
C PRO A 506 -24.55 3.43 -9.89
N ASP A 507 -23.28 3.33 -9.50
CA ASP A 507 -22.74 3.17 -8.15
C ASP A 507 -22.31 4.50 -7.49
N LEU A 508 -22.43 5.62 -8.21
CA LEU A 508 -21.93 6.94 -7.85
C LEU A 508 -20.43 6.98 -7.48
N CYS A 509 -19.66 6.00 -7.92
CA CYS A 509 -18.25 5.88 -7.62
C CYS A 509 -17.45 5.58 -8.88
N ASN A 510 -16.39 6.35 -9.13
CA ASN A 510 -15.76 6.31 -10.45
C ASN A 510 -14.46 5.49 -10.49
N GLU A 511 -13.93 5.05 -9.35
CA GLU A 511 -12.80 4.13 -9.29
C GLU A 511 -12.95 3.24 -8.07
N ARG A 512 -13.77 2.19 -8.20
CA ARG A 512 -14.00 1.13 -7.20
C ARG A 512 -14.66 1.60 -5.92
N SER A 513 -15.89 1.16 -5.68
CA SER A 513 -16.56 1.40 -4.41
C SER A 513 -17.28 0.20 -3.88
N ALA A 514 -17.59 0.25 -2.60
CA ALA A 514 -18.45 -0.70 -1.96
C ALA A 514 -19.55 0.05 -1.20
N ILE A 515 -20.80 -0.39 -1.33
CA ILE A 515 -21.88 0.00 -0.42
C ILE A 515 -22.35 -1.24 0.33
N VAL A 516 -22.72 -1.05 1.60
CA VAL A 516 -23.33 -2.08 2.43
C VAL A 516 -24.74 -1.62 2.74
N VAL A 517 -25.72 -2.46 2.41
CA VAL A 517 -27.15 -2.16 2.48
C VAL A 517 -27.83 -3.20 3.35
N ASN A 518 -28.72 -2.75 4.22
CA ASN A 518 -29.54 -3.66 5.01
C ASN A 518 -30.76 -4.14 4.21
N THR A 519 -31.20 -5.37 4.44
CA THR A 519 -32.40 -5.94 3.82
C THR A 519 -33.71 -5.39 4.39
N ASP A 520 -33.71 -4.86 5.61
CA ASP A 520 -34.89 -4.28 6.24
C ASP A 520 -34.99 -2.77 5.98
N THR A 521 -36.18 -2.20 6.24
CA THR A 521 -36.41 -0.76 6.16
C THR A 521 -35.60 0.00 7.20
N SER A 522 -35.29 1.28 6.93
CA SER A 522 -34.41 2.11 7.78
C SER A 522 -34.88 2.31 9.24
N SER A 523 -36.13 1.92 9.54
CA SER A 523 -36.73 1.99 10.88
C SER A 523 -36.51 0.73 11.72
N GLU A 524 -36.04 -0.36 11.12
CA GLU A 524 -35.90 -1.67 11.76
C GLU A 524 -34.43 -1.98 12.12
N PRO A 525 -34.17 -2.94 13.04
CA PRO A 525 -32.82 -3.24 13.56
C PRO A 525 -31.84 -3.76 12.51
N GLY A 526 -32.36 -4.19 11.37
CA GLY A 526 -31.60 -4.61 10.21
C GLY A 526 -31.18 -6.09 10.26
N SER A 527 -31.99 -6.95 9.67
CA SER A 527 -31.89 -8.42 9.75
C SER A 527 -30.73 -9.03 8.99
N HIS A 528 -30.32 -8.44 7.86
CA HIS A 528 -29.25 -8.96 7.03
C HIS A 528 -28.56 -7.88 6.22
N TRP A 529 -27.25 -8.01 6.01
CA TRP A 529 -26.42 -7.00 5.37
C TRP A 529 -25.86 -7.53 4.05
N LEU A 530 -26.12 -6.79 2.99
CA LEU A 530 -25.71 -7.08 1.62
C LEU A 530 -24.62 -6.09 1.21
N ALA A 531 -23.59 -6.56 0.52
CA ALA A 531 -22.54 -5.70 -0.01
C ALA A 531 -22.63 -5.64 -1.53
N PHE A 532 -22.46 -4.46 -2.10
CA PHE A 532 -22.32 -4.27 -3.53
C PHE A 532 -20.96 -3.63 -3.75
N TYR A 533 -20.14 -4.26 -4.57
CA TYR A 533 -18.88 -3.71 -5.03
C TYR A 533 -19.02 -3.32 -6.48
N PHE A 534 -18.49 -2.17 -6.85
CA PHE A 534 -18.70 -1.60 -8.16
C PHE A 534 -17.38 -1.25 -8.80
N GLU A 535 -17.22 -1.62 -10.07
CA GLU A 535 -16.06 -1.23 -10.87
C GLU A 535 -16.56 -0.80 -12.26
N ALA A 536 -16.58 0.51 -12.50
CA ALA A 536 -17.07 1.11 -13.73
C ALA A 536 -18.56 0.84 -14.00
N ASP A 537 -18.89 -0.01 -14.99
CA ASP A 537 -20.27 -0.40 -15.34
C ASP A 537 -20.60 -1.81 -14.86
N LYS A 538 -19.74 -2.40 -14.03
CA LYS A 538 -19.90 -3.73 -13.45
C LYS A 538 -20.25 -3.63 -11.97
N VAL A 539 -21.14 -4.51 -11.54
CA VAL A 539 -21.52 -4.69 -10.14
C VAL A 539 -21.27 -6.13 -9.70
N GLU A 540 -20.58 -6.27 -8.58
CA GLU A 540 -20.43 -7.51 -7.83
C GLU A 540 -21.35 -7.43 -6.61
N PHE A 541 -22.41 -8.23 -6.61
CA PHE A 541 -23.32 -8.37 -5.47
C PHE A 541 -22.82 -9.49 -4.56
N PHE A 542 -22.53 -9.14 -3.33
CA PHE A 542 -22.07 -10.05 -2.31
C PHE A 542 -23.11 -10.21 -1.20
N ASP A 543 -23.51 -11.46 -1.01
CA ASP A 543 -24.40 -11.89 0.04
C ASP A 543 -23.74 -13.05 0.82
N SER A 544 -23.60 -12.93 2.14
CA SER A 544 -23.05 -14.04 2.94
C SER A 544 -23.92 -15.31 2.90
N TYR A 545 -25.20 -15.26 2.50
CA TYR A 545 -26.03 -16.46 2.26
C TYR A 545 -25.93 -17.02 0.83
N GLY A 546 -25.18 -16.37 -0.07
CA GLY A 546 -25.00 -16.80 -1.46
C GLY A 546 -26.29 -16.77 -2.28
N LYS A 547 -27.27 -15.94 -1.90
CA LYS A 547 -28.52 -15.76 -2.64
C LYS A 547 -28.35 -14.68 -3.70
N PRO A 548 -29.07 -14.79 -4.83
CA PRO A 548 -29.06 -13.75 -5.85
C PRO A 548 -29.83 -12.50 -5.37
N PRO A 549 -29.61 -11.33 -5.99
CA PRO A 549 -30.31 -10.08 -5.64
C PRO A 549 -31.85 -10.23 -5.61
N ALA A 550 -32.41 -11.06 -6.51
CA ALA A 550 -33.85 -11.31 -6.59
C ALA A 550 -34.46 -11.96 -5.35
N PHE A 551 -33.66 -12.67 -4.54
CA PHE A 551 -34.13 -13.28 -3.29
C PHE A 551 -34.57 -12.24 -2.26
N TYR A 552 -33.94 -11.05 -2.29
CA TYR A 552 -34.19 -9.96 -1.33
C TYR A 552 -35.28 -8.98 -1.81
N GLY A 553 -35.87 -9.24 -2.98
CA GLY A 553 -36.99 -8.48 -3.54
C GLY A 553 -36.68 -7.78 -4.87
N ARG A 554 -37.74 -7.28 -5.52
CA ARG A 554 -37.64 -6.64 -6.85
C ARG A 554 -36.72 -5.41 -6.84
N LEU A 555 -36.72 -4.61 -5.79
CA LEU A 555 -35.87 -3.42 -5.70
C LEU A 555 -34.38 -3.74 -5.86
N PHE A 556 -33.89 -4.82 -5.24
CA PHE A 556 -32.50 -5.24 -5.35
C PHE A 556 -32.18 -5.83 -6.73
N HIS A 557 -33.12 -6.58 -7.31
CA HIS A 557 -32.99 -7.09 -8.68
C HIS A 557 -32.93 -5.97 -9.72
N ASP A 558 -33.87 -5.02 -9.66
CA ASP A 558 -33.98 -3.88 -10.56
C ASP A 558 -32.83 -2.88 -10.36
N PHE A 559 -32.22 -2.86 -9.17
CA PHE A 559 -31.00 -2.11 -8.92
C PHE A 559 -29.79 -2.71 -9.65
N VAL A 560 -29.59 -4.02 -9.54
CA VAL A 560 -28.46 -4.72 -10.14
C VAL A 560 -28.58 -4.85 -11.67
N SER A 561 -29.80 -4.95 -12.20
CA SER A 561 -30.05 -5.09 -13.65
C SER A 561 -29.75 -3.84 -14.48
N ARG A 562 -29.50 -2.68 -13.83
CA ARG A 562 -29.10 -1.43 -14.48
C ARG A 562 -27.65 -1.40 -14.96
N TYR A 563 -26.85 -2.41 -14.60
CA TYR A 563 -25.42 -2.51 -14.92
C TYR A 563 -25.18 -3.45 -16.10
N SER A 564 -24.11 -3.23 -16.88
CA SER A 564 -23.81 -4.05 -18.07
C SER A 564 -23.34 -5.46 -17.72
N SER A 565 -22.80 -5.63 -16.51
CA SER A 565 -22.35 -6.90 -15.97
C SER A 565 -22.65 -6.96 -14.48
N ALA A 566 -23.50 -7.90 -14.09
CA ALA A 566 -23.82 -8.20 -12.71
C ALA A 566 -23.36 -9.61 -12.37
N VAL A 567 -22.48 -9.71 -11.37
CA VAL A 567 -21.97 -11.00 -10.87
C VAL A 567 -22.34 -11.09 -9.41
N TRP A 568 -22.77 -12.25 -8.95
CA TRP A 568 -23.01 -12.49 -7.52
C TRP A 568 -22.41 -13.79 -7.07
N ASN A 569 -22.07 -13.85 -5.79
CA ASN A 569 -21.64 -15.11 -5.20
C ASN A 569 -22.86 -16.02 -5.05
N LEU A 570 -22.78 -17.22 -5.63
CA LEU A 570 -23.75 -18.30 -5.42
C LEU A 570 -23.38 -19.19 -4.23
N THR A 571 -22.18 -18.99 -3.68
CA THR A 571 -21.62 -19.80 -2.59
C THR A 571 -22.04 -19.22 -1.24
N PRO A 572 -22.84 -19.94 -0.43
CA PRO A 572 -23.23 -19.52 0.92
C PRO A 572 -22.02 -19.55 1.85
N MET A 573 -21.65 -18.38 2.39
CA MET A 573 -20.56 -18.21 3.37
C MET A 573 -21.04 -18.30 4.82
N GLN A 574 -22.34 -18.20 5.05
CA GLN A 574 -23.02 -18.28 6.35
C GLN A 574 -24.33 -19.06 6.19
N SER A 575 -24.72 -19.85 7.20
CA SER A 575 -26.05 -20.48 7.23
C SER A 575 -27.10 -19.46 7.66
N LEU A 576 -28.31 -19.53 7.07
CA LEU A 576 -29.50 -18.75 7.45
C LEU A 576 -29.85 -18.84 8.96
N THR A 577 -29.24 -19.76 9.72
CA THR A 577 -29.53 -20.04 11.14
C THR A 577 -28.27 -20.18 12.04
N SER A 578 -27.10 -19.70 11.62
CA SER A 578 -25.81 -20.01 12.28
C SER A 578 -25.54 -19.33 13.63
N ASN A 579 -25.17 -20.13 14.66
CA ASN A 579 -24.65 -19.74 15.99
C ASN A 579 -23.35 -20.57 16.35
N VAL A 580 -22.14 -20.02 16.66
CA VAL A 580 -20.78 -20.70 16.44
C VAL A 580 -19.76 -20.85 17.63
N CYS A 581 -18.74 -21.78 17.57
CA CYS A 581 -17.62 -22.12 18.54
C CYS A 581 -16.21 -22.45 17.90
N GLY A 582 -14.99 -22.32 18.53
CA GLY A 582 -13.64 -22.68 17.92
C GLY A 582 -12.33 -22.73 18.80
N ALA A 583 -11.20 -23.32 18.33
CA ALA A 583 -9.90 -23.52 19.04
C ALA A 583 -8.70 -22.67 18.51
N TYR A 584 -7.67 -22.37 19.33
CA TYR A 584 -6.61 -21.37 19.02
C TYR A 584 -5.18 -21.86 19.38
N CYS A 585 -4.22 -21.82 18.45
CA CYS A 585 -2.85 -22.33 18.63
C CYS A 585 -1.72 -21.38 18.20
N GLY A 586 -0.66 -21.28 19.00
CA GLY A 586 0.61 -20.62 18.64
C GLY A 586 1.70 -20.77 19.71
N ALA A 587 2.94 -20.33 19.46
CA ALA A 587 4.02 -20.36 20.45
C ALA A 587 3.81 -19.39 21.64
N THR A 588 4.66 -19.39 22.66
CA THR A 588 4.63 -18.37 23.73
C THR A 588 5.03 -17.00 23.16
N GLY A 589 4.34 -15.91 23.53
CA GLY A 589 4.67 -14.54 23.11
C GLY A 589 4.08 -14.06 21.77
N CYS A 590 3.27 -14.86 21.05
CA CYS A 590 2.67 -14.44 19.76
C CYS A 590 1.30 -13.74 19.87
N ARG A 591 0.99 -13.13 21.02
CA ARG A 591 -0.24 -12.33 21.27
C ARG A 591 -1.59 -13.06 21.09
N LYS A 592 -1.64 -14.38 21.31
CA LYS A 592 -2.89 -15.19 21.26
C LYS A 592 -4.02 -14.61 22.12
N THR A 593 -3.68 -14.21 23.34
CA THR A 593 -4.59 -13.53 24.29
C THR A 593 -5.17 -12.23 23.72
N HIS A 594 -4.41 -11.49 22.89
CA HIS A 594 -4.89 -10.26 22.24
C HIS A 594 -5.85 -10.54 21.08
N LEU A 595 -5.68 -11.65 20.36
CA LEU A 595 -6.63 -12.07 19.32
C LEU A 595 -8.00 -12.39 19.93
N VAL A 596 -8.02 -13.16 21.01
CA VAL A 596 -9.25 -13.51 21.72
C VAL A 596 -9.91 -12.25 22.30
N LYS A 597 -9.13 -11.32 22.85
CA LYS A 597 -9.62 -10.00 23.24
C LYS A 597 -10.29 -9.26 22.08
N LYS A 598 -9.67 -9.21 20.90
CA LYS A 598 -10.28 -8.59 19.71
C LYS A 598 -11.59 -9.28 19.31
N LEU A 599 -11.65 -10.61 19.33
CA LEU A 599 -12.88 -11.35 19.00
C LEU A 599 -14.04 -11.00 19.94
N ILE A 600 -13.73 -10.82 21.24
CA ILE A 600 -14.68 -10.37 22.25
C ILE A 600 -15.08 -8.91 22.03
N ASP A 601 -14.11 -8.01 21.85
CA ASP A 601 -14.33 -6.57 21.71
C ASP A 601 -15.14 -6.24 20.44
N PHE A 602 -14.86 -6.93 19.33
CA PHE A 602 -15.58 -6.80 18.05
C PHE A 602 -16.85 -7.66 17.98
N GLN A 603 -17.21 -8.37 19.06
CA GLN A 603 -18.39 -9.22 19.14
C GLN A 603 -18.52 -10.22 17.98
N MET A 604 -17.40 -10.82 17.57
CA MET A 604 -17.31 -11.70 16.39
C MET A 604 -17.90 -13.10 16.60
N ILE A 605 -18.59 -13.32 17.73
CA ILE A 605 -19.31 -14.54 18.06
C ILE A 605 -20.79 -14.21 17.97
N TYR A 606 -21.54 -14.95 17.15
CA TYR A 606 -22.98 -14.70 16.99
C TYR A 606 -23.79 -15.93 17.41
N PRO A 607 -24.92 -15.74 18.13
CA PRO A 607 -25.26 -14.54 18.90
C PRO A 607 -24.20 -14.32 19.98
N PHE A 608 -23.89 -13.07 20.30
CA PHE A 608 -22.85 -12.78 21.28
C PHE A 608 -23.33 -13.14 22.68
N PRO A 609 -22.67 -14.07 23.40
CA PRO A 609 -23.14 -14.49 24.72
C PRO A 609 -23.07 -13.37 25.75
N SER A 610 -24.03 -13.31 26.67
CA SER A 610 -24.07 -12.28 27.72
C SER A 610 -23.03 -12.50 28.83
N LYS A 611 -22.43 -13.71 28.89
CA LYS A 611 -21.46 -14.10 29.91
C LYS A 611 -20.14 -14.53 29.27
N ILE A 612 -19.02 -13.96 29.74
CA ILE A 612 -17.67 -14.33 29.30
C ILE A 612 -16.87 -14.77 30.53
N ILE A 613 -16.30 -15.96 30.47
CA ILE A 613 -15.52 -16.57 31.55
C ILE A 613 -14.12 -16.87 31.01
N TRP A 614 -13.10 -16.39 31.70
CA TRP A 614 -11.71 -16.54 31.32
C TRP A 614 -10.95 -17.32 32.38
N CYS A 615 -10.64 -18.57 32.06
CA CYS A 615 -9.87 -19.48 32.90
C CYS A 615 -8.37 -19.31 32.54
N TYR A 616 -7.52 -19.00 33.52
CA TYR A 616 -6.08 -18.76 33.30
C TYR A 616 -5.21 -19.61 34.23
N GLY A 617 -4.02 -20.01 33.76
CA GLY A 617 -2.97 -20.65 34.58
C GLY A 617 -1.95 -19.66 35.15
N ALA A 618 -1.74 -18.53 34.48
CA ALA A 618 -0.87 -17.45 34.93
C ALA A 618 -1.52 -16.08 34.67
N TYR A 619 -1.52 -15.20 35.66
CA TYR A 619 -2.14 -13.88 35.54
C TYR A 619 -1.37 -12.97 34.57
N GLN A 620 -2.08 -12.28 33.68
CA GLN A 620 -1.51 -11.36 32.69
C GLN A 620 -2.04 -9.93 32.90
N SER A 621 -1.19 -8.91 32.67
CA SER A 621 -1.57 -7.49 32.83
C SER A 621 -2.74 -7.08 31.93
N LEU A 622 -2.88 -7.71 30.75
CA LEU A 622 -3.96 -7.48 29.79
C LEU A 622 -5.36 -7.73 30.38
N TYR A 623 -5.47 -8.60 31.39
CA TYR A 623 -6.74 -8.92 32.03
C TYR A 623 -7.37 -7.69 32.71
N LYS A 624 -6.55 -6.72 33.14
CA LYS A 624 -7.01 -5.45 33.73
C LYS A 624 -7.78 -4.57 32.74
N GLU A 625 -7.57 -4.75 31.44
CA GLU A 625 -8.22 -3.97 30.39
C GLU A 625 -9.60 -4.54 30.00
N MET A 626 -9.92 -5.76 30.41
CA MET A 626 -11.13 -6.49 30.00
C MET A 626 -12.19 -6.45 31.10
N LYS A 627 -13.06 -5.43 31.05
CA LYS A 627 -14.02 -5.13 32.14
C LYS A 627 -15.23 -6.06 32.22
N ASN A 628 -15.60 -6.73 31.12
CA ASN A 628 -16.81 -7.56 31.02
C ASN A 628 -16.49 -9.07 31.03
N VAL A 629 -15.45 -9.47 31.75
CA VAL A 629 -14.93 -10.84 31.75
C VAL A 629 -14.76 -11.34 33.18
N GLU A 630 -15.30 -12.52 33.47
CA GLU A 630 -15.17 -13.19 34.76
C GLU A 630 -13.90 -14.05 34.75
N PHE A 631 -12.87 -13.64 35.50
CA PHE A 631 -11.58 -14.33 35.53
C PHE A 631 -11.51 -15.39 36.62
N HIS A 632 -11.05 -16.59 36.27
CA HIS A 632 -10.86 -17.72 37.18
C HIS A 632 -9.47 -18.33 37.02
N GLU A 633 -8.78 -18.60 38.12
CA GLU A 633 -7.55 -19.39 38.09
C GLU A 633 -7.93 -20.88 37.99
N GLY A 634 -7.53 -21.53 36.90
CA GLY A 634 -8.00 -22.88 36.56
C GLY A 634 -9.46 -22.94 36.10
N LEU A 635 -10.02 -24.16 35.98
CA LEU A 635 -11.43 -24.36 35.63
C LEU A 635 -12.33 -24.16 36.88
N PRO A 636 -13.41 -23.37 36.78
CA PRO A 636 -14.30 -23.16 37.92
C PRO A 636 -15.07 -24.44 38.27
N SER A 637 -15.36 -24.63 39.56
CA SER A 637 -16.03 -25.83 40.07
C SER A 637 -17.43 -26.04 39.50
N ASN A 638 -18.13 -24.96 39.13
CA ASN A 638 -19.46 -24.95 38.54
C ASN A 638 -19.47 -24.98 36.99
N ILE A 639 -18.34 -25.25 36.32
CA ILE A 639 -18.21 -25.23 34.84
C ILE A 639 -19.27 -26.08 34.10
N ASN A 640 -19.79 -27.13 34.75
CA ASN A 640 -20.80 -28.02 34.19
C ASN A 640 -22.23 -27.45 34.21
N SER A 641 -22.53 -26.44 35.04
CA SER A 641 -23.85 -25.80 35.11
C SER A 641 -23.95 -24.53 34.27
N ILE A 642 -22.86 -24.11 33.62
CA ILE A 642 -22.80 -22.88 32.82
C ILE A 642 -23.44 -23.12 31.45
N SER A 643 -24.25 -22.17 31.00
CA SER A 643 -24.89 -22.12 29.68
C SER A 643 -24.85 -20.69 29.12
N ASN A 644 -25.02 -20.56 27.80
CA ASN A 644 -25.05 -19.28 27.08
C ASN A 644 -23.84 -18.37 27.40
N ALA A 645 -22.63 -18.90 27.26
CA ALA A 645 -21.41 -18.21 27.66
C ALA A 645 -20.24 -18.46 26.70
N VAL A 646 -19.30 -17.51 26.66
CA VAL A 646 -17.96 -17.73 26.10
C VAL A 646 -17.04 -18.20 27.22
N ILE A 647 -16.36 -19.32 27.02
CA ILE A 647 -15.37 -19.87 27.95
C ILE A 647 -14.01 -19.84 27.27
N VAL A 648 -13.12 -18.98 27.75
CA VAL A 648 -11.72 -18.91 27.33
C VAL A 648 -10.86 -19.72 28.28
N ILE A 649 -9.98 -20.56 27.75
CA ILE A 649 -9.03 -21.37 28.52
C ILE A 649 -7.64 -20.98 28.04
N ASP A 650 -6.90 -20.23 28.87
CA ASP A 650 -5.60 -19.64 28.56
C ASP A 650 -4.50 -20.21 29.47
N ASP A 651 -3.41 -20.67 28.86
CA ASP A 651 -2.24 -21.23 29.54
C ASP A 651 -2.50 -22.41 30.49
N LEU A 652 -3.64 -23.09 30.36
CA LEU A 652 -4.03 -24.25 31.17
C LEU A 652 -3.82 -25.61 30.47
N MET A 653 -3.07 -25.61 29.35
CA MET A 653 -2.93 -26.80 28.49
C MET A 653 -2.27 -27.98 29.21
N ALA A 654 -1.27 -27.72 30.05
CA ALA A 654 -0.55 -28.77 30.77
C ALA A 654 -1.43 -29.39 31.88
N GLU A 655 -2.05 -28.56 32.72
CA GLU A 655 -2.87 -29.05 33.85
C GLU A 655 -4.13 -29.77 33.37
N LEU A 656 -4.73 -29.34 32.26
CA LEU A 656 -6.00 -29.89 31.76
C LEU A 656 -5.82 -31.01 30.72
N SER A 657 -4.59 -31.35 30.34
CA SER A 657 -4.29 -32.31 29.26
C SER A 657 -4.88 -33.71 29.47
N SER A 658 -5.21 -34.08 30.71
CA SER A 658 -5.77 -35.38 31.09
C SER A 658 -7.12 -35.27 31.82
N ASP A 659 -7.71 -34.07 31.88
CA ASP A 659 -8.99 -33.84 32.57
C ASP A 659 -10.17 -34.07 31.61
N ASN A 660 -11.01 -35.06 31.95
CA ASN A 660 -12.22 -35.40 31.18
C ASN A 660 -13.27 -34.28 31.16
N LYS A 661 -13.17 -33.27 32.03
CA LYS A 661 -14.06 -32.10 32.01
C LYS A 661 -13.88 -31.30 30.72
N LEU A 662 -12.64 -31.21 30.21
CA LEU A 662 -12.32 -30.43 29.02
C LEU A 662 -12.90 -31.07 27.75
N SER A 663 -12.75 -32.39 27.59
CA SER A 663 -13.35 -33.11 26.45
C SER A 663 -14.89 -33.09 26.49
N LYS A 664 -15.50 -33.16 27.69
CA LYS A 664 -16.95 -33.00 27.87
C LYS A 664 -17.45 -31.61 27.48
N LEU A 665 -16.65 -30.56 27.67
CA LEU A 665 -16.98 -29.22 27.21
C LEU A 665 -17.00 -29.16 25.67
N PHE A 666 -15.96 -29.64 25.01
CA PHE A 666 -15.85 -29.64 23.54
C PHE A 666 -16.85 -30.56 22.81
N THR A 667 -17.36 -31.59 23.49
CA THR A 667 -18.34 -32.54 22.93
C THR A 667 -19.78 -32.23 23.35
N LYS A 668 -20.14 -32.38 24.63
CA LYS A 668 -21.52 -32.21 25.11
C LYS A 668 -21.85 -30.77 25.51
N GLY A 669 -20.87 -30.01 25.96
CA GLY A 669 -21.05 -28.63 26.42
C GLY A 669 -21.40 -27.65 25.30
N SER A 670 -20.59 -27.64 24.24
CA SER A 670 -20.76 -26.79 23.06
C SER A 670 -22.14 -26.93 22.41
N HIS A 671 -22.61 -28.17 22.22
CA HIS A 671 -23.85 -28.46 21.49
C HIS A 671 -25.14 -28.35 22.31
N HIS A 672 -25.12 -28.64 23.61
CA HIS A 672 -26.35 -28.67 24.43
C HIS A 672 -26.56 -27.44 25.33
N ARG A 673 -25.52 -26.64 25.56
CA ARG A 673 -25.55 -25.53 26.53
C ARG A 673 -25.30 -24.14 25.92
N ASN A 674 -25.27 -24.04 24.59
CA ASN A 674 -24.95 -22.80 23.85
C ASN A 674 -23.63 -22.16 24.35
N LEU A 675 -22.57 -22.97 24.44
CA LEU A 675 -21.28 -22.55 24.97
C LEU A 675 -20.28 -22.35 23.84
N THR A 676 -19.71 -21.16 23.72
CA THR A 676 -18.55 -20.93 22.86
C THR A 676 -17.28 -21.18 23.65
N ILE A 677 -16.52 -22.22 23.29
CA ILE A 677 -15.27 -22.54 23.96
C ILE A 677 -14.11 -22.08 23.10
N ILE A 678 -13.18 -21.35 23.69
CA ILE A 678 -11.94 -20.83 23.10
C ILE A 678 -10.79 -21.44 23.90
N PHE A 679 -10.08 -22.41 23.34
CA PHE A 679 -8.94 -23.03 24.01
C PHE A 679 -7.63 -22.58 23.37
N ILE A 680 -6.77 -21.93 24.17
CA ILE A 680 -5.46 -21.42 23.76
C ILE A 680 -4.42 -22.48 24.10
N VAL A 681 -3.83 -23.08 23.07
CA VAL A 681 -2.81 -24.12 23.22
C VAL A 681 -1.44 -23.64 22.75
N GLN A 682 -0.40 -24.18 23.39
CA GLN A 682 1.00 -24.00 22.95
C GLN A 682 1.41 -25.08 21.93
N ASN A 683 0.79 -26.26 21.98
CA ASN A 683 1.06 -27.40 21.12
C ASN A 683 -0.25 -28.15 20.81
N ILE A 684 -0.63 -28.25 19.53
CA ILE A 684 -1.85 -28.97 19.10
C ILE A 684 -1.77 -30.49 19.25
N PHE A 685 -0.56 -31.06 19.31
CA PHE A 685 -0.31 -32.50 19.47
C PHE A 685 0.26 -32.82 20.85
N HIS A 686 -0.11 -32.05 21.88
CA HIS A 686 0.27 -32.36 23.25
C HIS A 686 -0.16 -33.78 23.63
N LYS A 687 0.70 -34.53 24.35
CA LYS A 687 0.54 -35.97 24.65
C LYS A 687 -0.59 -36.30 25.66
N GLY A 688 -1.57 -35.42 25.81
CA GLY A 688 -2.70 -35.60 26.71
C GLY A 688 -3.75 -36.54 26.13
N LYS A 689 -4.33 -37.41 26.97
CA LYS A 689 -5.34 -38.40 26.57
C LYS A 689 -6.55 -37.76 25.87
N GLU A 690 -6.95 -36.58 26.32
CA GLU A 690 -8.15 -35.88 25.86
C GLU A 690 -7.87 -34.89 24.71
N MET A 691 -6.59 -34.58 24.43
CA MET A 691 -6.18 -33.54 23.47
C MET A 691 -6.52 -33.87 22.02
N ARG A 692 -6.44 -35.16 21.66
CA ARG A 692 -6.80 -35.64 20.33
C ARG A 692 -8.29 -35.42 20.05
N ASP A 693 -9.15 -35.77 21.00
CA ASP A 693 -10.59 -35.64 20.85
C ASP A 693 -11.02 -34.16 20.80
N ILE A 694 -10.38 -33.29 21.59
CA ILE A 694 -10.60 -31.84 21.53
C ILE A 694 -10.23 -31.30 20.15
N SER A 695 -9.08 -31.70 19.59
CA SER A 695 -8.65 -31.23 18.27
C SER A 695 -9.57 -31.71 17.14
N LEU A 696 -10.13 -32.91 17.25
CA LEU A 696 -11.05 -33.45 16.23
C LEU A 696 -12.44 -32.81 16.27
N ASN A 697 -12.86 -32.29 17.42
CA ASN A 697 -14.16 -31.61 17.60
C ASN A 697 -14.08 -30.08 17.49
N ALA A 698 -12.90 -29.52 17.19
CA ALA A 698 -12.74 -28.09 16.98
C ALA A 698 -13.27 -27.66 15.61
N HIS A 699 -14.18 -26.68 15.58
CA HIS A 699 -14.76 -26.16 14.34
C HIS A 699 -13.86 -25.14 13.63
N TYR A 700 -13.10 -24.35 14.39
CA TYR A 700 -12.13 -23.39 13.86
C TYR A 700 -10.78 -23.62 14.51
N MET A 701 -9.70 -23.40 13.77
CA MET A 701 -8.35 -23.39 14.31
C MET A 701 -7.61 -22.13 13.86
N PHE A 702 -7.13 -21.34 14.81
CA PHE A 702 -6.28 -20.18 14.51
C PHE A 702 -4.82 -20.55 14.72
N PHE A 703 -4.00 -20.46 13.67
CA PHE A 703 -2.57 -20.75 13.72
C PHE A 703 -1.72 -19.48 13.61
N PHE A 704 -0.96 -19.20 14.65
CA PHE A 704 0.05 -18.13 14.62
C PHE A 704 1.39 -18.65 14.12
N LYS A 705 2.27 -17.72 13.73
CA LYS A 705 3.66 -18.02 13.37
C LYS A 705 4.36 -18.77 14.51
N ASN A 706 4.78 -20.01 14.25
CA ASN A 706 5.64 -20.79 15.12
C ASN A 706 6.95 -21.08 14.37
N PRO A 707 8.00 -20.26 14.55
CA PRO A 707 9.26 -20.43 13.84
C PRO A 707 10.06 -21.65 14.33
N ARG A 708 9.80 -22.13 15.55
CA ARG A 708 10.55 -23.21 16.22
C ARG A 708 10.10 -24.60 15.79
N ASP A 709 8.80 -24.82 15.63
CA ASP A 709 8.25 -26.14 15.35
C ASP A 709 7.19 -26.08 14.25
N ARG A 710 7.65 -26.12 12.99
CA ARG A 710 6.79 -26.22 11.80
C ARG A 710 6.27 -27.64 11.58
N SER A 711 6.82 -28.64 12.28
CA SER A 711 6.45 -30.05 12.05
C SER A 711 4.98 -30.31 12.36
N GLN A 712 4.45 -29.65 13.39
CA GLN A 712 3.04 -29.75 13.78
C GLN A 712 2.11 -29.23 12.66
N ILE A 713 2.40 -28.07 12.08
CA ILE A 713 1.62 -27.52 10.97
C ILE A 713 1.71 -28.43 9.73
N MET A 714 2.87 -29.04 9.47
CA MET A 714 3.02 -29.99 8.37
C MET A 714 2.25 -31.30 8.60
N HIS A 715 2.22 -31.79 9.84
CA HIS A 715 1.43 -32.97 10.22
C HIS A 715 -0.07 -32.70 10.08
N LEU A 716 -0.55 -31.54 10.51
CA LEU A 716 -1.93 -31.14 10.31
C LEU A 716 -2.26 -30.93 8.82
N GLY A 717 -1.36 -30.29 8.07
CA GLY A 717 -1.52 -30.11 6.62
C GLY A 717 -1.64 -31.43 5.86
N ARG A 718 -0.97 -32.50 6.30
CA ARG A 718 -1.16 -33.87 5.77
C ARG A 718 -2.53 -34.45 6.08
N GLN A 719 -3.13 -34.09 7.21
CA GLN A 719 -4.47 -34.55 7.58
C GLN A 719 -5.55 -33.78 6.81
N LEU A 720 -5.39 -32.46 6.65
CA LEU A 720 -6.38 -31.59 6.00
C LEU A 720 -6.28 -31.56 4.48
N TYR A 721 -5.06 -31.59 3.93
CA TYR A 721 -4.79 -31.53 2.50
C TYR A 721 -3.81 -32.66 2.10
N PRO A 722 -4.18 -33.94 2.25
CA PRO A 722 -3.27 -35.08 2.05
C PRO A 722 -2.63 -35.09 0.65
N ASN A 723 -3.37 -34.63 -0.36
CA ASN A 723 -2.92 -34.58 -1.76
C ASN A 723 -2.27 -33.23 -2.14
N ASN A 724 -2.29 -32.23 -1.25
CA ASN A 724 -1.75 -30.89 -1.53
C ASN A 724 -1.17 -30.21 -0.27
N VAL A 725 -0.32 -30.92 0.45
CA VAL A 725 0.35 -30.42 1.67
C VAL A 725 1.21 -29.19 1.38
N LYS A 726 1.74 -29.10 0.15
CA LYS A 726 2.52 -27.95 -0.32
C LYS A 726 1.68 -26.67 -0.31
N PHE A 727 0.45 -26.72 -0.81
CA PHE A 727 -0.48 -25.60 -0.77
C PHE A 727 -0.76 -25.15 0.67
N PHE A 728 -1.13 -26.06 1.57
CA PHE A 728 -1.40 -25.70 2.97
C PHE A 728 -0.19 -25.04 3.66
N ARG A 729 1.03 -25.51 3.36
CA ARG A 729 2.27 -24.90 3.86
C ARG A 729 2.46 -23.48 3.34
N GLU A 730 2.32 -23.26 2.03
CA GLU A 730 2.49 -21.94 1.41
C GLU A 730 1.45 -20.94 1.95
N VAL A 731 0.22 -21.40 2.15
CA VAL A 731 -0.85 -20.61 2.77
C VAL A 731 -0.52 -20.23 4.21
N TYR A 732 -0.04 -21.16 5.02
CA TYR A 732 0.38 -20.85 6.39
C TYR A 732 1.55 -19.87 6.42
N GLU A 733 2.54 -20.03 5.54
CA GLU A 733 3.69 -19.13 5.46
C GLU A 733 3.31 -17.72 5.01
N ASP A 734 2.37 -17.60 4.06
CA ASP A 734 1.86 -16.31 3.60
C ASP A 734 0.99 -15.64 4.67
N ALA A 735 0.01 -16.36 5.22
CA ALA A 735 -0.91 -15.87 6.23
C ALA A 735 -0.19 -15.43 7.52
N THR A 736 0.95 -16.06 7.86
CA THR A 736 1.77 -15.73 9.04
C THR A 736 3.07 -14.99 8.70
N SER A 737 3.19 -14.44 7.49
CA SER A 737 4.38 -13.71 7.03
C SER A 737 4.69 -12.49 7.90
N LYS A 738 3.66 -11.72 8.25
CA LYS A 738 3.71 -10.57 9.16
C LYS A 738 3.62 -10.99 10.63
N ALA A 739 4.28 -10.24 11.51
CA ALA A 739 4.19 -10.48 12.95
C ALA A 739 2.74 -10.33 13.43
N PHE A 740 2.31 -11.23 14.33
CA PHE A 740 0.97 -11.26 14.94
C PHE A 740 -0.21 -11.56 14.00
N ASN A 741 0.05 -11.86 12.72
CA ASN A 741 -0.96 -12.44 11.85
C ASN A 741 -1.16 -13.94 12.13
N TYR A 742 -2.29 -14.46 11.67
CA TYR A 742 -2.75 -15.84 11.90
C TYR A 742 -3.33 -16.44 10.62
N LEU A 743 -3.29 -17.77 10.50
CA LEU A 743 -4.11 -18.52 9.56
C LEU A 743 -5.33 -19.06 10.30
N LEU A 744 -6.53 -18.67 9.86
CA LEU A 744 -7.78 -19.33 10.24
C LEU A 744 -7.99 -20.55 9.35
N VAL A 745 -8.19 -21.71 9.98
CA VAL A 745 -8.63 -22.95 9.35
C VAL A 745 -10.05 -23.25 9.81
N ASP A 746 -10.98 -23.37 8.88
CA ASP A 746 -12.38 -23.73 9.11
C ASP A 746 -12.62 -25.21 8.82
N LEU A 747 -12.91 -25.94 9.89
CA LEU A 747 -13.16 -27.37 9.90
C LEU A 747 -14.66 -27.70 9.99
N THR A 748 -15.54 -26.70 9.92
CA THR A 748 -16.97 -26.97 9.93
C THR A 748 -17.36 -27.80 8.69
N PRO A 749 -18.27 -28.78 8.83
CA PRO A 749 -18.68 -29.62 7.71
C PRO A 749 -19.44 -28.89 6.60
N ARG A 750 -19.93 -27.67 6.88
CA ARG A 750 -20.79 -26.89 5.98
C ARG A 750 -20.04 -25.78 5.23
N THR A 751 -18.80 -25.49 5.61
CA THR A 751 -17.97 -24.51 4.90
C THR A 751 -17.43 -25.11 3.62
N ASP A 752 -17.60 -24.37 2.51
CA ASP A 752 -17.06 -24.72 1.21
C ASP A 752 -15.52 -24.86 1.28
N ASP A 753 -14.98 -25.87 0.60
CA ASP A 753 -13.54 -26.18 0.63
C ASP A 753 -12.67 -25.00 0.18
N SER A 754 -13.20 -24.12 -0.66
CA SER A 754 -12.54 -22.90 -1.16
C SER A 754 -12.47 -21.76 -0.14
N LEU A 755 -13.15 -21.89 1.00
CA LEU A 755 -13.22 -20.89 2.08
C LEU A 755 -12.56 -21.37 3.38
N ARG A 756 -11.95 -22.56 3.38
CA ARG A 756 -11.40 -23.17 4.60
C ARG A 756 -10.20 -22.44 5.18
N LEU A 757 -9.40 -21.76 4.36
CA LEU A 757 -8.15 -21.14 4.77
C LEU A 757 -8.23 -19.62 4.59
N ARG A 758 -8.15 -18.87 5.69
CA ARG A 758 -8.42 -17.42 5.71
C ARG A 758 -7.48 -16.63 6.61
N THR A 759 -7.31 -15.33 6.36
CA THR A 759 -6.68 -14.39 7.31
C THR A 759 -7.26 -12.98 7.17
N GLY A 760 -6.99 -12.11 8.14
CA GLY A 760 -7.43 -10.70 8.14
C GLY A 760 -8.92 -10.51 8.43
N LEU A 761 -9.42 -11.05 9.55
CA LEU A 761 -10.86 -11.00 9.90
C LEU A 761 -11.32 -9.68 10.53
N PHE A 762 -10.40 -8.81 10.95
CA PHE A 762 -10.73 -7.59 11.69
C PHE A 762 -10.76 -6.36 10.78
N SER A 763 -11.51 -5.34 11.19
CA SER A 763 -11.56 -4.07 10.48
C SER A 763 -10.17 -3.43 10.36
N GLY A 764 -9.81 -3.02 9.15
CA GLY A 764 -8.49 -2.48 8.82
C GLY A 764 -7.47 -3.51 8.32
N ASP A 765 -7.73 -4.80 8.47
CA ASP A 765 -6.94 -5.86 7.84
C ASP A 765 -7.47 -6.15 6.42
N LYS A 766 -6.56 -6.50 5.50
CA LYS A 766 -6.97 -7.06 4.21
C LYS A 766 -7.38 -8.51 4.43
N TYR A 767 -8.65 -8.82 4.13
CA TYR A 767 -9.17 -10.18 4.19
C TYR A 767 -8.66 -11.00 3.01
N TYR A 768 -8.05 -12.15 3.30
CA TYR A 768 -7.55 -13.07 2.29
C TYR A 768 -8.18 -14.45 2.48
N VAL A 769 -8.57 -15.05 1.36
CA VAL A 769 -9.00 -16.45 1.26
C VAL A 769 -7.99 -17.16 0.38
N TYR A 770 -7.54 -18.34 0.82
CA TYR A 770 -6.55 -19.11 0.10
C TYR A 770 -7.19 -20.33 -0.56
N GLN A 771 -6.96 -20.47 -1.86
CA GLN A 771 -7.49 -21.57 -2.68
C GLN A 771 -6.37 -22.27 -3.45
N PRO A 772 -6.40 -23.61 -3.57
CA PRO A 772 -5.47 -24.33 -4.42
C PRO A 772 -5.72 -23.95 -5.88
N ARG A 773 -4.64 -23.75 -6.64
CA ARG A 773 -4.69 -23.47 -8.08
C ARG A 773 -5.09 -24.69 -8.89
#